data_AF-A0A955S792-F1
#
_entry.id   AF-A0A955S792-F1
#
_cell.length_a   1.000
_cell.length_b   1.000
_cell.length_c   1.000
_cell.angle_alpha   90.00
_cell.angle_beta   90.00
_cell.angle_gamma   90.00
#
_symmetry.space_group_name_H-M   'P 1'
#
loop_
_entity.id
_entity.type
_entity.pdbx_description
1 polymer ?
#
loop_
_entity_poly.entity_id
_entity_poly.type
_entity_poly.pdbx_seq_one_letter_code
_entity_poly.pdbx_strand_id
1 'polypeptide(L)'
;MTKLQQYLILAAVIIIGFMFLNKNESSLKSKQAKKISEEVVVLSNFEDPKVWGISPEHGFSIRVTKKHSTQGKYSLEVKFPQKDYPSINTKKLEQNWGDYEYLLLDVFNPQDESIDFRIRLDDLSKKRVNIPYRLEPGANVIKIAKSQIAAKINAEKIRFVVFYLNDPRKRLTLYFDNLRLEKSGLIQNIETKLKNKDTVQTQASAQPLPLRKAVDLPSKPVLTQGELKVALAKLKDEKEKVVFISSGIPFARGQLKAINDFVITDTNGQEIPIAAKVLARWPQDQSIRSVLVQFQYPIEAIYEYVLFRWGVARTTKDLDIVEPRWQYPEGVVVMPAEWLCSSEVTGEQVPLGIGYFYDKYDKKILNNFEKVKNKPWTGKLTVDGFYSTPHVFYQLYARSGELNYFLAARKELLHYRDTQLILDGENRGRSTQGPKGRYVYVQAMMDDYLLTGDPKSLEVARYMAEYLKNYFPPEKAFYPKGAEYFWTERTAAFPFLGIITYYELTQDKEYLKLADEYMENLYKMQMQYPERGGFIHNLYAHDPEEGARKDEYGGSPFMTGLLLESIIKYHKITKSEKAADSIFRVVDWLINEGLVADGDSFKYMTADKYLNTDGDPDVNLLVVHGLGYAYRLSGYQNEEYIKVGQKVFNRGVKDGFVAKRKHFNQNFRNSGHYLAYVADGLEQLQVLKPLAEQDEERTIENVLFFEGFEYSLGKFKGMGDAALDLDKDDVYLNGNSFHIKSKFQKSTLSAGFLLENWNMDDFSRINFAYKIPSETPVGMLVITQFGDSICIGGTSRYQCGRTQAKEEFKLIDDGQWHEANFDVRLAVRSVLPQLKSLTGFQYFTNGNATEHDEFWIDDFKIRRE
;
A
#
# COMPACT_ATOMS: atom_id res chain seq x y z
N MET A 1 -9.21 61.72 -20.08
CA MET A 1 -8.99 60.43 -19.36
C MET A 1 -7.70 59.81 -19.86
N THR A 2 -6.81 59.41 -18.97
CA THR A 2 -5.57 58.72 -19.34
C THR A 2 -5.85 57.26 -19.71
N LYS A 3 -4.99 56.61 -20.52
CA LYS A 3 -5.16 55.19 -20.92
C LYS A 3 -5.35 54.28 -19.70
N LEU A 4 -4.69 54.58 -18.58
CA LEU A 4 -4.83 53.84 -17.32
C LEU A 4 -6.24 53.95 -16.72
N GLN A 5 -6.88 55.12 -16.81
CA GLN A 5 -8.27 55.31 -16.36
C GLN A 5 -9.27 54.57 -17.26
N GLN A 6 -8.99 54.47 -18.57
CA GLN A 6 -9.81 53.67 -19.49
C GLN A 6 -9.70 52.17 -19.19
N TYR A 7 -8.50 51.67 -18.89
CA TYR A 7 -8.31 50.26 -18.51
C TYR A 7 -8.95 49.92 -17.16
N LEU A 8 -8.89 50.82 -16.18
CA LEU A 8 -9.52 50.62 -14.87
C LEU A 8 -11.06 50.63 -14.96
N ILE A 9 -11.64 51.50 -15.80
CA ILE A 9 -13.08 51.52 -16.04
C ILE A 9 -13.52 50.28 -16.82
N LEU A 10 -12.75 49.84 -17.81
CA LEU A 10 -13.07 48.61 -18.56
C LEU A 10 -12.98 47.36 -17.66
N ALA A 11 -11.98 47.28 -16.78
CA ALA A 11 -11.86 46.21 -15.81
C ALA A 11 -13.01 46.22 -14.79
N ALA A 12 -13.41 47.39 -14.29
CA ALA A 12 -14.54 47.53 -13.38
C ALA A 12 -15.87 47.12 -14.06
N VAL A 13 -16.08 47.49 -15.32
CA VAL A 13 -17.29 47.11 -16.09
C VAL A 13 -17.32 45.61 -16.38
N ILE A 14 -16.17 44.98 -16.65
CA ILE A 14 -16.08 43.53 -16.86
C ILE A 14 -16.34 42.77 -15.55
N ILE A 15 -15.79 43.25 -14.42
CA ILE A 15 -15.98 42.62 -13.11
C ILE A 15 -17.44 42.78 -12.64
N ILE A 16 -18.03 43.96 -12.80
CA ILE A 16 -19.45 44.20 -12.48
C ILE A 16 -20.36 43.40 -13.42
N GLY A 17 -19.99 43.27 -14.71
CA GLY A 17 -20.67 42.42 -15.69
C GLY A 17 -20.64 40.94 -15.34
N PHE A 18 -19.49 40.41 -14.90
CA PHE A 18 -19.34 39.02 -14.43
C PHE A 18 -20.12 38.77 -13.13
N MET A 19 -20.13 39.73 -12.21
CA MET A 19 -20.93 39.65 -10.98
C MET A 19 -22.44 39.70 -11.28
N PHE A 20 -22.89 40.51 -12.25
CA PHE A 20 -24.30 40.55 -12.65
C PHE A 20 -24.74 39.30 -13.45
N LEU A 21 -23.86 38.75 -14.32
CA LEU A 21 -24.12 37.52 -15.05
C LEU A 21 -24.21 36.29 -14.12
N ASN A 22 -23.32 36.15 -13.15
CA ASN A 22 -23.38 35.05 -12.17
C ASN A 22 -24.54 35.18 -11.18
N LYS A 23 -24.95 36.41 -10.82
CA LYS A 23 -26.09 36.63 -9.91
C LYS A 23 -27.44 36.44 -10.61
N ASN A 24 -27.54 36.77 -11.90
CA ASN A 24 -28.73 36.48 -12.71
C ASN A 24 -28.82 34.99 -13.11
N GLU A 25 -27.70 34.31 -13.41
CA GLU A 25 -27.72 32.86 -13.66
C GLU A 25 -28.14 32.05 -12.43
N SER A 26 -27.64 32.40 -11.24
CA SER A 26 -28.04 31.74 -9.99
C SER A 26 -29.50 32.05 -9.59
N SER A 27 -29.99 33.25 -9.89
CA SER A 27 -31.41 33.62 -9.70
C SER A 27 -32.35 32.91 -10.67
N LEU A 28 -31.95 32.76 -11.94
CA LEU A 28 -32.69 32.00 -12.95
C LEU A 28 -32.65 30.49 -12.68
N LYS A 29 -31.48 29.92 -12.34
CA LYS A 29 -31.34 28.51 -11.95
C LYS A 29 -32.12 28.18 -10.67
N SER A 30 -32.17 29.08 -9.69
CA SER A 30 -32.97 28.87 -8.47
C SER A 30 -34.48 29.04 -8.69
N LYS A 31 -34.94 29.96 -9.54
CA LYS A 31 -36.36 30.06 -9.93
C LYS A 31 -36.80 28.89 -10.82
N GLN A 32 -35.94 28.41 -11.71
CA GLN A 32 -36.21 27.28 -12.60
C GLN A 32 -36.15 25.94 -11.85
N ALA A 33 -35.22 25.76 -10.91
CA ALA A 33 -35.19 24.62 -10.00
C ALA A 33 -36.39 24.61 -9.05
N LYS A 34 -36.84 25.77 -8.58
CA LYS A 34 -38.06 25.90 -7.76
C LYS A 34 -39.33 25.57 -8.56
N LYS A 35 -39.42 25.99 -9.81
CA LYS A 35 -40.52 25.63 -10.73
C LYS A 35 -40.52 24.13 -11.09
N ILE A 36 -39.37 23.52 -11.34
CA ILE A 36 -39.23 22.07 -11.57
C ILE A 36 -39.62 21.26 -10.32
N SER A 37 -39.30 21.76 -9.11
CA SER A 37 -39.68 21.10 -7.85
C SER A 37 -41.17 21.16 -7.52
N GLU A 38 -41.93 22.07 -8.13
CA GLU A 38 -43.39 22.18 -7.97
C GLU A 38 -44.17 21.32 -8.99
N GLU A 39 -43.51 20.89 -10.08
CA GLU A 39 -44.09 20.11 -11.18
C GLU A 39 -43.81 18.60 -11.09
N VAL A 40 -42.74 18.18 -10.40
CA VAL A 40 -42.35 16.78 -10.20
C VAL A 40 -42.07 16.50 -8.72
N VAL A 41 -42.70 15.46 -8.17
CA VAL A 41 -42.43 14.97 -6.81
C VAL A 41 -41.82 13.58 -6.87
N VAL A 42 -40.61 13.44 -6.32
CA VAL A 42 -39.94 12.15 -6.16
C VAL A 42 -40.50 11.44 -4.94
N LEU A 43 -41.09 10.27 -5.16
CA LEU A 43 -41.60 9.39 -4.11
C LEU A 43 -40.50 8.48 -3.56
N SER A 44 -39.58 8.03 -4.41
CA SER A 44 -38.38 7.30 -4.01
C SER A 44 -37.31 7.40 -5.09
N ASN A 45 -36.12 7.82 -4.68
CA ASN A 45 -34.88 7.76 -5.46
C ASN A 45 -34.06 6.51 -5.13
N PHE A 46 -34.62 5.59 -4.35
CA PHE A 46 -34.01 4.28 -4.06
C PHE A 46 -32.61 4.30 -3.41
N GLU A 47 -32.20 5.43 -2.84
CA GLU A 47 -30.91 5.59 -2.13
C GLU A 47 -30.87 4.89 -0.76
N ASP A 48 -32.02 4.72 -0.11
CA ASP A 48 -32.16 3.99 1.15
C ASP A 48 -33.05 2.75 0.97
N PRO A 49 -32.49 1.52 0.99
CA PRO A 49 -33.29 0.31 0.81
C PRO A 49 -34.19 0.02 2.02
N LYS A 50 -33.96 0.65 3.18
CA LYS A 50 -34.71 0.37 4.42
C LYS A 50 -36.15 0.87 4.36
N VAL A 51 -36.50 1.77 3.44
CA VAL A 51 -37.89 2.23 3.23
C VAL A 51 -38.74 1.23 2.44
N TRP A 52 -38.10 0.22 1.84
CA TRP A 52 -38.74 -0.89 1.16
C TRP A 52 -38.78 -2.13 2.05
N GLY A 53 -39.94 -2.78 2.07
CA GLY A 53 -40.19 -4.07 2.66
C GLY A 53 -40.14 -5.16 1.60
N ILE A 54 -39.79 -6.36 2.06
CA ILE A 54 -39.87 -7.60 1.30
C ILE A 54 -40.84 -8.53 2.00
N SER A 55 -41.51 -9.40 1.25
CA SER A 55 -42.19 -10.55 1.85
C SER A 55 -41.12 -11.50 2.42
N PRO A 56 -40.94 -11.61 3.76
CA PRO A 56 -39.70 -12.13 4.36
C PRO A 56 -39.42 -13.62 4.15
N GLU A 57 -40.39 -14.42 3.72
CA GLU A 57 -40.29 -15.88 3.82
C GLU A 57 -39.56 -16.62 2.66
N HIS A 58 -39.01 -15.96 1.62
CA HIS A 58 -38.71 -16.69 0.35
C HIS A 58 -37.48 -16.26 -0.52
N GLY A 59 -36.36 -15.79 0.05
CA GLY A 59 -35.07 -15.76 -0.69
C GLY A 59 -34.85 -14.60 -1.68
N PHE A 60 -35.42 -13.42 -1.37
CA PHE A 60 -35.12 -12.14 -2.02
C PHE A 60 -33.73 -11.62 -1.67
N SER A 61 -33.14 -10.83 -2.55
CA SER A 61 -31.99 -9.96 -2.24
C SER A 61 -32.27 -8.55 -2.75
N ILE A 62 -32.11 -7.56 -1.88
CA ILE A 62 -32.21 -6.14 -2.21
C ILE A 62 -30.92 -5.44 -1.78
N ARG A 63 -30.35 -4.64 -2.66
CA ARG A 63 -29.22 -3.76 -2.33
C ARG A 63 -29.23 -2.50 -3.20
N VAL A 64 -28.60 -1.44 -2.72
CA VAL A 64 -28.34 -0.25 -3.53
C VAL A 64 -27.10 -0.43 -4.39
N THR A 65 -27.10 0.12 -5.60
CA THR A 65 -26.01 -0.02 -6.58
C THR A 65 -25.88 1.21 -7.46
N LYS A 66 -24.67 1.49 -7.97
CA LYS A 66 -24.46 2.58 -8.96
C LYS A 66 -24.97 2.21 -10.36
N LYS A 67 -25.25 0.92 -10.62
CA LYS A 67 -25.68 0.44 -11.93
C LYS A 67 -27.07 0.98 -12.26
N HIS A 68 -27.26 1.45 -13.49
CA HIS A 68 -28.54 1.90 -14.02
C HIS A 68 -29.26 2.98 -13.18
N SER A 69 -28.51 3.79 -12.42
CA SER A 69 -29.10 4.94 -11.73
C SER A 69 -29.50 6.00 -12.75
N THR A 70 -30.74 6.46 -12.65
CA THR A 70 -31.34 7.52 -13.46
C THR A 70 -31.64 8.77 -12.62
N GLN A 71 -31.62 8.65 -11.28
CA GLN A 71 -31.76 9.76 -10.35
C GLN A 71 -30.93 9.52 -9.09
N GLY A 72 -30.17 10.52 -8.65
CA GLY A 72 -29.31 10.38 -7.48
C GLY A 72 -27.98 9.69 -7.82
N LYS A 73 -27.45 8.95 -6.86
CA LYS A 73 -26.17 8.21 -6.95
C LYS A 73 -26.37 6.71 -7.09
N TYR A 74 -27.51 6.16 -6.64
CA TYR A 74 -27.76 4.72 -6.60
C TYR A 74 -29.17 4.37 -7.10
N SER A 75 -29.32 3.16 -7.63
CA SER A 75 -30.60 2.49 -7.90
C SER A 75 -30.78 1.29 -6.96
N LEU A 76 -32.00 0.76 -6.87
CA LEU A 76 -32.29 -0.47 -6.13
C LEU A 76 -32.14 -1.69 -7.04
N GLU A 77 -31.13 -2.52 -6.77
CA GLU A 77 -31.04 -3.87 -7.34
C GLU A 77 -31.93 -4.82 -6.55
N VAL A 78 -32.84 -5.52 -7.23
CA VAL A 78 -33.72 -6.51 -6.63
C VAL A 78 -33.60 -7.83 -7.38
N LYS A 79 -33.22 -8.89 -6.65
CA LYS A 79 -33.22 -10.26 -7.16
C LYS A 79 -34.49 -10.96 -6.70
N PHE A 80 -35.40 -11.17 -7.65
CA PHE A 80 -36.66 -11.88 -7.44
C PHE A 80 -36.42 -13.41 -7.45
N PRO A 81 -36.97 -14.15 -6.47
CA PRO A 81 -36.92 -15.61 -6.45
C PRO A 81 -37.86 -16.23 -7.51
N GLN A 82 -37.60 -17.48 -7.89
CA GLN A 82 -38.52 -18.31 -8.68
C GLN A 82 -39.65 -18.84 -7.76
N LYS A 83 -40.69 -18.04 -7.58
CA LYS A 83 -41.84 -18.32 -6.69
C LYS A 83 -43.11 -17.70 -7.25
N ASP A 84 -44.25 -18.06 -6.68
CA ASP A 84 -45.52 -17.42 -7.02
C ASP A 84 -45.54 -15.96 -6.51
N TYR A 85 -45.73 -15.03 -7.44
CA TYR A 85 -45.95 -13.61 -7.17
C TYR A 85 -44.93 -12.91 -6.24
N PRO A 86 -43.61 -13.01 -6.50
CA PRO A 86 -42.63 -12.42 -5.63
C PRO A 86 -42.73 -10.88 -5.70
N SER A 87 -42.78 -10.24 -4.54
CA SER A 87 -43.03 -8.79 -4.45
C SER A 87 -42.12 -8.05 -3.48
N ILE A 88 -41.89 -6.78 -3.79
CA ILE A 88 -41.31 -5.77 -2.89
C ILE A 88 -42.33 -4.64 -2.72
N ASN A 89 -42.36 -4.00 -1.56
CA ASN A 89 -43.37 -2.97 -1.27
C ASN A 89 -42.81 -1.84 -0.41
N THR A 90 -43.37 -0.64 -0.52
CA THR A 90 -43.04 0.45 0.40
C THR A 90 -43.54 0.12 1.81
N LYS A 91 -42.78 0.46 2.87
CA LYS A 91 -43.21 0.24 4.28
C LYS A 91 -44.31 1.20 4.73
N LYS A 92 -44.28 2.46 4.27
CA LYS A 92 -45.34 3.47 4.47
C LYS A 92 -45.19 4.57 3.40
N LEU A 93 -46.23 4.86 2.64
CA LEU A 93 -46.23 5.92 1.63
C LEU A 93 -47.48 6.79 1.81
N GLU A 94 -47.44 7.77 2.71
CA GLU A 94 -48.54 8.74 2.91
C GLU A 94 -48.28 9.98 2.05
N GLN A 95 -48.81 10.01 0.84
CA GLN A 95 -48.65 11.15 -0.08
C GLN A 95 -49.97 11.43 -0.81
N ASN A 96 -50.36 12.70 -0.90
CA ASN A 96 -51.51 13.11 -1.71
C ASN A 96 -51.11 13.23 -3.19
N TRP A 97 -51.69 12.39 -4.06
CA TRP A 97 -51.42 12.44 -5.50
C TRP A 97 -52.46 13.30 -6.27
N GLY A 98 -53.28 14.05 -5.53
CA GLY A 98 -54.39 14.87 -6.03
C GLY A 98 -54.00 15.84 -7.14
N ASP A 99 -52.86 16.50 -7.01
CA ASP A 99 -52.43 17.54 -7.96
C ASP A 99 -51.59 17.02 -9.14
N TYR A 100 -51.37 15.70 -9.26
CA TYR A 100 -50.46 15.09 -10.25
C TYR A 100 -51.22 14.23 -11.27
N GLU A 101 -50.75 14.20 -12.52
CA GLU A 101 -51.39 13.51 -13.64
C GLU A 101 -50.80 12.13 -13.93
N TYR A 102 -49.51 11.91 -13.63
CA TYR A 102 -48.81 10.66 -13.94
C TYR A 102 -47.99 10.14 -12.76
N LEU A 103 -47.93 8.81 -12.63
CA LEU A 103 -46.93 8.07 -11.86
C LEU A 103 -45.88 7.53 -12.83
N LEU A 104 -44.60 7.78 -12.55
CA LEU A 104 -43.49 7.30 -13.35
C LEU A 104 -42.50 6.48 -12.52
N LEU A 105 -41.88 5.49 -13.14
CA LEU A 105 -40.85 4.63 -12.54
C LEU A 105 -39.85 4.22 -13.62
N ASP A 106 -38.56 4.35 -13.34
CA ASP A 106 -37.52 3.88 -14.23
C ASP A 106 -37.10 2.46 -13.81
N VAL A 107 -37.10 1.52 -14.76
CA VAL A 107 -36.76 0.12 -14.51
C VAL A 107 -35.77 -0.37 -15.55
N PHE A 108 -34.62 -0.89 -15.14
CA PHE A 108 -33.70 -1.58 -16.05
C PHE A 108 -33.88 -3.09 -15.94
N ASN A 109 -34.16 -3.72 -17.08
CA ASN A 109 -34.22 -5.16 -17.25
C ASN A 109 -32.91 -5.64 -17.91
N PRO A 110 -31.96 -6.24 -17.17
CA PRO A 110 -30.72 -6.77 -17.73
C PRO A 110 -30.88 -8.12 -18.45
N GLN A 111 -32.10 -8.69 -18.50
CA GLN A 111 -32.34 -9.93 -19.23
C GLN A 111 -32.46 -9.67 -20.73
N ASP A 112 -32.22 -10.69 -21.53
CA ASP A 112 -32.41 -10.72 -22.98
C ASP A 112 -33.87 -11.03 -23.39
N GLU A 113 -34.75 -11.22 -22.41
CA GLU A 113 -36.18 -11.48 -22.60
C GLU A 113 -37.06 -10.45 -21.89
N SER A 114 -38.28 -10.28 -22.40
CA SER A 114 -39.29 -9.41 -21.80
C SER A 114 -39.91 -10.04 -20.56
N ILE A 115 -40.22 -9.24 -19.54
CA ILE A 115 -40.74 -9.72 -18.24
C ILE A 115 -42.16 -9.20 -17.98
N ASP A 116 -43.05 -10.09 -17.53
CA ASP A 116 -44.40 -9.73 -17.03
C ASP A 116 -44.27 -9.14 -15.62
N PHE A 117 -44.31 -7.81 -15.57
CA PHE A 117 -44.14 -7.01 -14.37
C PHE A 117 -45.46 -6.34 -13.98
N ARG A 118 -45.75 -6.26 -12.68
CA ARG A 118 -47.00 -5.65 -12.21
C ARG A 118 -46.75 -4.66 -11.08
N ILE A 119 -47.47 -3.55 -11.16
CA ILE A 119 -47.51 -2.53 -10.13
C ILE A 119 -48.87 -2.60 -9.45
N ARG A 120 -48.88 -2.82 -8.13
CA ARG A 120 -50.07 -2.78 -7.30
C ARG A 120 -50.05 -1.53 -6.42
N LEU A 121 -51.18 -0.84 -6.38
CA LEU A 121 -51.40 0.33 -5.53
C LEU A 121 -52.59 0.05 -4.60
N ASP A 122 -52.41 0.32 -3.31
CA ASP A 122 -53.47 0.21 -2.30
C ASP A 122 -53.78 1.60 -1.73
N ASP A 123 -55.06 1.96 -1.60
CA ASP A 123 -55.47 3.18 -0.90
C ASP A 123 -55.68 2.97 0.61
N LEU A 124 -55.86 4.05 1.37
CA LEU A 124 -56.12 4.00 2.82
C LEU A 124 -57.42 3.27 3.18
N SER A 125 -58.35 3.13 2.23
CA SER A 125 -59.59 2.34 2.39
C SER A 125 -59.38 0.84 2.11
N LYS A 126 -58.14 0.42 1.82
CA LYS A 126 -57.73 -0.95 1.46
C LYS A 126 -58.29 -1.43 0.11
N LYS A 127 -58.78 -0.53 -0.75
CA LYS A 127 -59.05 -0.88 -2.15
C LYS A 127 -57.73 -0.94 -2.93
N ARG A 128 -57.65 -1.81 -3.93
CA ARG A 128 -56.43 -2.07 -4.70
C ARG A 128 -56.65 -1.99 -6.20
N VAL A 129 -55.62 -1.55 -6.92
CA VAL A 129 -55.51 -1.67 -8.38
C VAL A 129 -54.20 -2.36 -8.74
N ASN A 130 -54.27 -3.31 -9.67
CA ASN A 130 -53.10 -3.98 -10.25
C ASN A 130 -52.98 -3.56 -11.72
N ILE A 131 -51.80 -3.06 -12.09
CA ILE A 131 -51.51 -2.53 -13.42
C ILE A 131 -50.41 -3.39 -14.04
N PRO A 132 -50.73 -4.15 -15.11
CA PRO A 132 -49.73 -4.96 -15.80
C PRO A 132 -48.84 -4.08 -16.70
N TYR A 133 -47.58 -4.46 -16.81
CA TYR A 133 -46.60 -3.84 -17.68
C TYR A 133 -45.62 -4.90 -18.22
N ARG A 134 -45.22 -4.76 -19.48
CA ARG A 134 -44.21 -5.63 -20.07
C ARG A 134 -42.88 -4.89 -20.09
N LEU A 135 -41.89 -5.38 -19.35
CA LEU A 135 -40.55 -4.81 -19.33
C LEU A 135 -39.75 -5.42 -20.48
N GLU A 136 -39.34 -4.62 -21.45
CA GLU A 136 -38.44 -5.06 -22.53
C GLU A 136 -36.98 -5.12 -22.04
N PRO A 137 -36.10 -5.90 -22.68
CA PRO A 137 -34.66 -5.85 -22.40
C PRO A 137 -34.11 -4.40 -22.44
N GLY A 138 -33.31 -4.04 -21.44
CA GLY A 138 -32.73 -2.71 -21.30
C GLY A 138 -33.55 -1.74 -20.43
N ALA A 139 -33.44 -0.45 -20.73
CA ALA A 139 -34.05 0.62 -19.94
C ALA A 139 -35.53 0.80 -20.29
N ASN A 140 -36.39 0.81 -19.27
CA ASN A 140 -37.82 1.05 -19.38
C ASN A 140 -38.21 2.26 -18.54
N VAL A 141 -39.12 3.10 -19.05
CA VAL A 141 -39.76 4.16 -18.28
C VAL A 141 -41.26 3.87 -18.24
N ILE A 142 -41.73 3.42 -17.08
CA ILE A 142 -43.15 3.16 -16.86
C ILE A 142 -43.84 4.49 -16.62
N LYS A 143 -44.94 4.74 -17.33
CA LYS A 143 -45.77 5.95 -17.19
C LYS A 143 -47.24 5.55 -17.08
N ILE A 144 -47.86 5.84 -15.93
CA ILE A 144 -49.24 5.47 -15.61
C ILE A 144 -50.04 6.74 -15.35
N ALA A 145 -51.13 6.93 -16.10
CA ALA A 145 -52.01 8.07 -15.88
C ALA A 145 -52.84 7.91 -14.60
N LYS A 146 -52.97 8.98 -13.81
CA LYS A 146 -53.78 9.01 -12.58
C LYS A 146 -55.23 8.59 -12.86
N SER A 147 -55.78 8.90 -14.04
CA SER A 147 -57.14 8.45 -14.43
C SER A 147 -57.30 6.93 -14.40
N GLN A 148 -56.25 6.15 -14.73
CA GLN A 148 -56.27 4.69 -14.65
C GLN A 148 -56.27 4.16 -13.22
N ILE A 149 -55.71 4.95 -12.28
CA ILE A 149 -55.65 4.64 -10.85
C ILE A 149 -56.94 5.07 -10.15
N ALA A 150 -57.35 6.34 -10.37
CA ALA A 150 -58.52 6.98 -9.77
C ALA A 150 -59.85 6.34 -10.18
N ALA A 151 -59.88 5.64 -11.33
CA ALA A 151 -61.05 4.85 -11.75
C ALA A 151 -61.34 3.66 -10.82
N LYS A 152 -60.38 3.22 -10.00
CA LYS A 152 -60.48 2.00 -9.18
C LYS A 152 -60.24 2.22 -7.69
N ILE A 153 -59.41 3.20 -7.31
CA ILE A 153 -59.04 3.50 -5.92
C ILE A 153 -58.97 5.01 -5.68
N ASN A 154 -58.94 5.45 -4.41
CA ASN A 154 -58.73 6.86 -4.09
C ASN A 154 -57.25 7.26 -4.25
N ALA A 155 -56.91 7.86 -5.39
CA ALA A 155 -55.56 8.31 -5.72
C ALA A 155 -55.02 9.42 -4.79
N GLU A 156 -55.86 10.14 -4.05
CA GLU A 156 -55.41 11.16 -3.07
C GLU A 156 -54.92 10.55 -1.76
N LYS A 157 -55.17 9.25 -1.55
CA LYS A 157 -54.94 8.56 -0.29
C LYS A 157 -54.26 7.20 -0.52
N ILE A 158 -53.17 7.18 -1.29
CA ILE A 158 -52.36 5.95 -1.48
C ILE A 158 -51.66 5.60 -0.16
N ARG A 159 -51.59 4.30 0.15
CA ARG A 159 -51.00 3.75 1.38
C ARG A 159 -49.66 3.06 1.14
N PHE A 160 -49.55 2.27 0.07
CA PHE A 160 -48.30 1.65 -0.36
C PHE A 160 -48.31 1.27 -1.84
N VAL A 161 -47.10 1.19 -2.41
CA VAL A 161 -46.81 0.70 -3.76
C VAL A 161 -46.15 -0.67 -3.64
N VAL A 162 -46.57 -1.62 -4.47
CA VAL A 162 -46.04 -2.98 -4.53
C VAL A 162 -45.60 -3.30 -5.96
N PHE A 163 -44.39 -3.79 -6.12
CA PHE A 163 -43.85 -4.29 -7.38
C PHE A 163 -43.76 -5.80 -7.32
N TYR A 164 -44.34 -6.50 -8.28
CA TYR A 164 -44.32 -7.97 -8.28
C TYR A 164 -44.21 -8.56 -9.67
N LEU A 165 -43.64 -9.77 -9.74
CA LEU A 165 -43.56 -10.56 -10.97
C LEU A 165 -44.66 -11.60 -11.00
N ASN A 166 -45.13 -11.96 -12.18
CA ASN A 166 -46.16 -12.98 -12.34
C ASN A 166 -45.50 -14.35 -12.62
N ASP A 167 -45.33 -15.17 -11.58
CA ASP A 167 -44.78 -16.53 -11.64
C ASP A 167 -43.49 -16.65 -12.50
N PRO A 168 -42.39 -15.97 -12.11
CA PRO A 168 -41.14 -16.03 -12.86
C PRO A 168 -40.56 -17.44 -12.86
N ARG A 169 -40.30 -18.00 -14.04
CA ARG A 169 -39.77 -19.37 -14.24
C ARG A 169 -38.30 -19.55 -13.82
N LYS A 170 -37.60 -18.44 -13.56
CA LYS A 170 -36.20 -18.40 -13.11
C LYS A 170 -36.00 -17.21 -12.18
N ARG A 171 -34.87 -17.14 -11.47
CA ARG A 171 -34.51 -15.94 -10.71
C ARG A 171 -34.23 -14.79 -11.68
N LEU A 172 -34.81 -13.62 -11.39
CA LEU A 172 -34.70 -12.43 -12.24
C LEU A 172 -34.13 -11.27 -11.45
N THR A 173 -33.31 -10.44 -12.08
CA THR A 173 -32.74 -9.24 -11.45
C THR A 173 -33.28 -8.03 -12.17
N LEU A 174 -33.87 -7.09 -11.44
CA LEU A 174 -34.33 -5.80 -11.95
C LEU A 174 -33.69 -4.68 -11.15
N TYR A 175 -33.43 -3.54 -11.82
CA TYR A 175 -32.98 -2.31 -11.17
C TYR A 175 -34.09 -1.28 -11.21
N PHE A 176 -34.42 -0.68 -10.06
CA PHE A 176 -35.48 0.33 -9.92
C PHE A 176 -34.87 1.67 -9.52
N ASP A 177 -35.28 2.74 -10.18
CA ASP A 177 -34.89 4.09 -9.82
C ASP A 177 -36.01 5.12 -10.12
N ASN A 178 -35.93 6.31 -9.52
CA ASN A 178 -36.69 7.50 -9.91
C ASN A 178 -38.23 7.32 -9.92
N LEU A 179 -38.79 6.76 -8.84
CA LEU A 179 -40.25 6.67 -8.65
C LEU A 179 -40.80 8.06 -8.33
N ARG A 180 -41.68 8.59 -9.18
CA ARG A 180 -42.09 10.01 -9.12
C ARG A 180 -43.53 10.27 -9.60
N LEU A 181 -44.08 11.41 -9.21
CA LEU A 181 -45.34 11.99 -9.69
C LEU A 181 -45.07 13.25 -10.52
N GLU A 182 -45.87 13.48 -11.56
CA GLU A 182 -45.70 14.61 -12.48
C GLU A 182 -47.03 15.32 -12.79
N LYS A 183 -47.04 16.66 -12.83
CA LYS A 183 -48.25 17.51 -13.02
C LYS A 183 -48.61 17.86 -14.47
N SER A 184 -47.73 17.69 -15.47
CA SER A 184 -48.05 18.03 -16.87
C SER A 184 -47.22 17.26 -17.91
N GLY A 185 -47.81 16.98 -19.08
CA GLY A 185 -47.21 16.20 -20.17
C GLY A 185 -46.09 16.91 -20.97
N LEU A 186 -45.00 17.30 -20.31
CA LEU A 186 -43.93 18.12 -20.90
C LEU A 186 -42.71 17.31 -21.37
N ILE A 187 -42.93 16.23 -22.13
CA ILE A 187 -41.86 15.58 -22.88
C ILE A 187 -42.38 15.11 -24.24
N GLN A 188 -42.52 16.05 -25.18
CA GLN A 188 -42.55 15.75 -26.62
C GLN A 188 -41.19 16.08 -27.29
N ASN A 189 -40.27 16.75 -26.58
CA ASN A 189 -38.98 17.21 -27.09
C ASN A 189 -37.76 16.34 -26.70
N ILE A 190 -37.94 15.32 -25.86
CA ILE A 190 -36.86 14.32 -25.58
C ILE A 190 -37.02 13.10 -26.51
N GLU A 191 -38.25 12.73 -26.89
CA GLU A 191 -38.49 11.65 -27.86
C GLU A 191 -37.92 11.97 -29.26
N THR A 192 -37.93 13.24 -29.69
CA THR A 192 -37.35 13.64 -30.99
C THR A 192 -35.82 13.63 -31.00
N LYS A 193 -35.17 13.79 -29.83
CA LYS A 193 -33.71 13.64 -29.69
C LYS A 193 -33.27 12.19 -29.57
N LEU A 194 -34.15 11.29 -29.09
CA LEU A 194 -33.90 9.85 -29.04
C LEU A 194 -34.13 9.20 -30.41
N LYS A 195 -35.18 9.58 -31.15
CA LYS A 195 -35.43 9.05 -32.51
C LYS A 195 -34.36 9.43 -33.55
N ASN A 196 -33.71 10.58 -33.40
CA ASN A 196 -32.60 10.97 -34.27
C ASN A 196 -31.25 10.32 -33.89
N LYS A 197 -31.15 9.62 -32.75
CA LYS A 197 -30.00 8.75 -32.43
C LYS A 197 -30.15 7.35 -33.04
N ASP A 198 -31.37 6.89 -33.27
CA ASP A 198 -31.66 5.53 -33.75
C ASP A 198 -31.36 5.31 -35.25
N THR A 199 -31.15 6.36 -36.04
CA THR A 199 -30.84 6.20 -37.49
C THR A 199 -29.33 6.09 -37.79
N VAL A 200 -28.44 6.21 -36.80
CA VAL A 200 -26.98 6.13 -37.01
C VAL A 200 -26.32 4.90 -36.37
N GLN A 201 -27.04 4.07 -35.61
CA GLN A 201 -26.44 2.91 -34.92
C GLN A 201 -26.99 1.54 -35.31
N THR A 202 -27.61 1.39 -36.49
CA THR A 202 -27.89 0.08 -37.09
C THR A 202 -26.74 -0.46 -37.96
N GLN A 203 -25.54 0.11 -37.85
CA GLN A 203 -24.29 -0.49 -38.36
C GLN A 203 -23.12 -0.18 -37.41
N ALA A 204 -23.13 -0.76 -36.22
CA ALA A 204 -21.91 -0.90 -35.43
C ALA A 204 -21.77 -2.37 -35.04
N SER A 205 -20.98 -3.12 -35.81
CA SER A 205 -20.22 -4.24 -35.26
C SER A 205 -19.66 -3.81 -33.91
N ALA A 206 -19.88 -4.60 -32.84
CA ALA A 206 -19.40 -4.30 -31.49
C ALA A 206 -17.98 -3.74 -31.54
N GLN A 207 -17.85 -2.40 -31.43
CA GLN A 207 -16.54 -1.80 -31.41
C GLN A 207 -15.90 -2.22 -30.09
N PRO A 208 -14.68 -2.80 -30.12
CA PRO A 208 -13.98 -3.14 -28.88
C PRO A 208 -13.88 -1.88 -28.02
N LEU A 209 -14.12 -2.03 -26.71
CA LEU A 209 -13.90 -0.95 -25.75
C LEU A 209 -12.52 -0.33 -26.01
N PRO A 210 -12.43 1.00 -26.16
CA PRO A 210 -11.17 1.64 -26.54
C PRO A 210 -10.09 1.30 -25.52
N LEU A 211 -8.89 1.01 -26.04
CA LEU A 211 -7.73 0.70 -25.23
C LEU A 211 -7.41 1.90 -24.33
N ARG A 212 -7.34 1.69 -23.00
CA ARG A 212 -6.91 2.71 -22.05
C ARG A 212 -5.39 2.77 -21.97
N LYS A 213 -4.85 3.97 -22.10
CA LYS A 213 -3.41 4.23 -22.07
C LYS A 213 -2.99 4.77 -20.71
N ALA A 214 -1.76 4.51 -20.33
CA ALA A 214 -1.13 5.17 -19.20
C ALA A 214 -0.98 6.67 -19.51
N VAL A 215 -1.19 7.51 -18.50
CA VAL A 215 -0.81 8.92 -18.56
C VAL A 215 0.70 9.02 -18.40
N ASP A 216 1.37 9.72 -19.31
CA ASP A 216 2.80 9.99 -19.22
C ASP A 216 3.08 10.91 -18.03
N LEU A 217 3.73 10.36 -17.01
CA LEU A 217 4.20 11.12 -15.85
C LEU A 217 5.64 11.59 -16.09
N PRO A 218 5.99 12.82 -15.67
CA PRO A 218 7.37 13.29 -15.77
C PRO A 218 8.29 12.39 -14.94
N SER A 219 9.41 11.96 -15.54
CA SER A 219 10.44 11.23 -14.81
C SER A 219 11.13 12.16 -13.82
N LYS A 220 11.33 11.71 -12.58
CA LYS A 220 12.16 12.44 -11.61
C LYS A 220 13.59 12.58 -12.16
N PRO A 221 14.21 13.77 -12.09
CA PRO A 221 15.58 13.95 -12.55
C PRO A 221 16.54 13.08 -11.73
N VAL A 222 17.44 12.37 -12.40
CA VAL A 222 18.44 11.51 -11.78
C VAL A 222 19.79 12.21 -11.81
N LEU A 223 20.46 12.27 -10.66
CA LEU A 223 21.78 12.87 -10.53
C LEU A 223 22.83 12.00 -11.22
N THR A 224 23.40 12.48 -12.33
CA THR A 224 24.44 11.78 -13.09
C THR A 224 25.86 11.98 -12.55
N GLN A 225 26.00 12.88 -11.58
CA GLN A 225 27.23 13.10 -10.83
C GLN A 225 26.90 13.38 -9.36
N GLY A 226 27.80 13.00 -8.46
CA GLY A 226 27.65 13.26 -7.04
C GLY A 226 28.64 12.53 -6.17
N GLU A 227 28.49 12.74 -4.87
CA GLU A 227 29.27 12.08 -3.83
C GLU A 227 28.33 11.50 -2.76
N LEU A 228 28.64 10.32 -2.25
CA LEU A 228 27.94 9.68 -1.14
C LEU A 228 28.93 9.08 -0.17
N LYS A 229 28.85 9.46 1.11
CA LYS A 229 29.58 8.79 2.18
C LYS A 229 28.87 7.48 2.54
N VAL A 230 29.60 6.37 2.48
CA VAL A 230 29.06 5.03 2.76
C VAL A 230 29.90 4.33 3.82
N ALA A 231 29.25 3.46 4.60
CA ALA A 231 29.92 2.66 5.61
C ALA A 231 30.43 1.34 5.00
N LEU A 232 31.56 0.86 5.50
CA LEU A 232 32.11 -0.46 5.28
C LEU A 232 31.98 -1.24 6.57
N ALA A 233 31.40 -2.43 6.51
CA ALA A 233 31.23 -3.31 7.66
C ALA A 233 32.17 -4.50 7.59
N LYS A 234 32.88 -4.77 8.67
CA LYS A 234 33.62 -6.02 8.85
C LYS A 234 32.65 -7.11 9.32
N LEU A 235 32.52 -8.19 8.55
CA LEU A 235 31.60 -9.30 8.82
C LEU A 235 32.27 -10.50 9.48
N LYS A 236 33.55 -10.74 9.18
CA LYS A 236 34.33 -11.80 9.80
C LYS A 236 35.23 -11.23 10.88
N ASP A 237 35.30 -11.94 12.01
CA ASP A 237 36.20 -11.63 13.11
C ASP A 237 37.63 -12.09 12.76
N GLU A 238 38.22 -11.47 11.74
CA GLU A 238 39.58 -11.74 11.32
C GLU A 238 40.56 -10.96 12.20
N LYS A 239 41.68 -11.60 12.58
CA LYS A 239 42.76 -10.95 13.33
C LYS A 239 43.43 -9.83 12.53
N GLU A 240 43.25 -9.84 11.22
CA GLU A 240 43.80 -8.85 10.30
C GLU A 240 42.95 -7.57 10.32
N LYS A 241 43.64 -6.42 10.31
CA LYS A 241 43.00 -5.10 10.24
C LYS A 241 42.57 -4.74 8.82
N VAL A 242 43.19 -5.32 7.80
CA VAL A 242 42.82 -5.09 6.40
C VAL A 242 41.84 -6.17 5.99
N VAL A 243 40.70 -5.75 5.44
CA VAL A 243 39.56 -6.62 5.13
C VAL A 243 39.27 -6.56 3.64
N PHE A 244 39.00 -7.71 3.01
CA PHE A 244 38.51 -7.75 1.63
C PHE A 244 37.02 -7.38 1.57
N ILE A 245 36.75 -6.20 1.01
CA ILE A 245 35.40 -5.72 0.75
C ILE A 245 34.91 -6.27 -0.58
N SER A 246 33.69 -6.80 -0.63
CA SER A 246 33.04 -7.23 -1.87
C SER A 246 31.54 -6.96 -1.82
N SER A 247 31.01 -6.13 -2.71
CA SER A 247 29.58 -5.79 -2.73
C SER A 247 29.10 -5.39 -4.12
N GLY A 248 27.84 -5.70 -4.43
CA GLY A 248 27.13 -5.16 -5.57
C GLY A 248 26.53 -3.80 -5.21
N ILE A 249 26.89 -2.76 -5.96
CA ILE A 249 26.42 -1.40 -5.79
C ILE A 249 25.38 -1.11 -6.88
N PRO A 250 24.08 -1.09 -6.55
CA PRO A 250 23.03 -0.79 -7.50
C PRO A 250 22.96 0.72 -7.78
N PHE A 251 22.56 1.07 -8.99
CA PHE A 251 22.42 2.44 -9.47
C PHE A 251 21.04 2.65 -10.10
N ALA A 252 20.45 3.80 -9.84
CA ALA A 252 19.20 4.21 -10.45
C ALA A 252 19.34 4.30 -11.97
N ARG A 253 18.21 4.13 -12.68
CA ARG A 253 18.16 4.26 -14.13
C ARG A 253 18.70 5.62 -14.57
N GLY A 254 19.69 5.61 -15.46
CA GLY A 254 20.34 6.81 -15.99
C GLY A 254 21.46 7.40 -15.10
N GLN A 255 21.66 6.88 -13.87
CA GLN A 255 22.60 7.44 -12.89
C GLN A 255 24.07 7.22 -13.26
N LEU A 256 24.41 6.01 -13.71
CA LEU A 256 25.78 5.64 -14.11
C LEU A 256 25.78 5.03 -15.52
N LYS A 257 26.62 5.57 -16.42
CA LYS A 257 26.69 5.12 -17.83
C LYS A 257 27.90 4.23 -18.11
N ALA A 258 29.07 4.62 -17.62
CA ALA A 258 30.31 3.88 -17.74
C ALA A 258 30.87 3.50 -16.36
N ILE A 259 31.45 2.30 -16.28
CA ILE A 259 32.01 1.79 -15.02
C ILE A 259 33.22 2.60 -14.55
N ASN A 260 33.96 3.20 -15.50
CA ASN A 260 35.10 4.06 -15.22
C ASN A 260 34.69 5.41 -14.63
N ASP A 261 33.40 5.78 -14.69
CA ASP A 261 32.90 7.03 -14.09
C ASP A 261 32.49 6.83 -12.62
N PHE A 262 32.94 5.75 -11.98
CA PHE A 262 32.70 5.44 -10.59
C PHE A 262 34.02 5.24 -9.85
N VAL A 263 34.18 5.98 -8.76
CA VAL A 263 35.40 6.08 -7.97
C VAL A 263 35.06 5.90 -6.49
N ILE A 264 35.94 5.22 -5.77
CA ILE A 264 35.88 5.13 -4.30
C ILE A 264 37.13 5.82 -3.75
N THR A 265 36.96 6.74 -2.81
CA THR A 265 38.06 7.39 -2.10
C THR A 265 37.98 7.12 -0.61
N ASP A 266 39.11 7.23 0.08
CA ASP A 266 39.11 7.33 1.54
C ASP A 266 38.49 8.66 2.01
N THR A 267 38.39 8.86 3.31
CA THR A 267 37.86 10.10 3.91
C THR A 267 38.76 11.33 3.73
N ASN A 268 40.01 11.14 3.30
CA ASN A 268 40.95 12.21 2.95
C ASN A 268 40.87 12.59 1.45
N GLY A 269 40.05 11.88 0.67
CA GLY A 269 39.89 12.08 -0.76
C GLY A 269 40.93 11.36 -1.63
N GLN A 270 41.76 10.48 -1.05
CA GLN A 270 42.68 9.65 -1.81
C GLN A 270 41.94 8.51 -2.49
N GLU A 271 42.14 8.37 -3.81
CA GLU A 271 41.50 7.32 -4.60
C GLU A 271 42.01 5.93 -4.22
N ILE A 272 41.06 5.02 -3.96
CA ILE A 272 41.32 3.62 -3.61
C ILE A 272 41.26 2.80 -4.91
N PRO A 273 42.32 2.04 -5.27
CA PRO A 273 42.25 1.10 -6.37
C PRO A 273 41.20 0.02 -6.10
N ILE A 274 40.30 -0.21 -7.05
CA ILE A 274 39.21 -1.19 -6.91
C ILE A 274 39.17 -2.13 -8.11
N ALA A 275 38.71 -3.36 -7.89
CA ALA A 275 38.20 -4.20 -8.98
C ALA A 275 36.74 -3.85 -9.20
N ALA A 276 36.32 -3.67 -10.45
CA ALA A 276 34.94 -3.33 -10.78
C ALA A 276 34.41 -4.17 -11.95
N LYS A 277 33.17 -4.68 -11.83
CA LYS A 277 32.49 -5.43 -12.90
C LYS A 277 31.02 -5.04 -12.99
N VAL A 278 30.55 -4.72 -14.20
CA VAL A 278 29.12 -4.52 -14.44
C VAL A 278 28.39 -5.85 -14.24
N LEU A 279 27.40 -5.86 -13.33
CA LEU A 279 26.57 -7.02 -13.07
C LEU A 279 25.32 -7.03 -13.97
N ALA A 280 24.68 -5.87 -14.14
CA ALA A 280 23.51 -5.73 -15.00
C ALA A 280 23.39 -4.30 -15.55
N ARG A 281 22.58 -4.15 -16.60
CA ARG A 281 22.20 -2.86 -17.21
C ARG A 281 20.69 -2.74 -17.30
N TRP A 282 20.18 -1.52 -17.17
CA TRP A 282 18.77 -1.22 -17.35
C TRP A 282 18.35 -1.49 -18.81
N PRO A 283 17.34 -2.36 -19.06
CA PRO A 283 16.91 -2.66 -20.43
C PRO A 283 16.47 -1.43 -21.23
N GLN A 284 15.94 -0.41 -20.55
CA GLN A 284 15.29 0.74 -21.18
C GLN A 284 16.26 1.80 -21.72
N ASP A 285 17.47 1.94 -21.14
CA ASP A 285 18.44 2.96 -21.57
C ASP A 285 19.92 2.53 -21.51
N GLN A 286 20.18 1.27 -21.15
CA GLN A 286 21.51 0.67 -21.07
C GLN A 286 22.46 1.30 -20.03
N SER A 287 21.95 2.20 -19.17
CA SER A 287 22.68 2.62 -17.98
C SER A 287 22.99 1.42 -17.08
N ILE A 288 24.08 1.52 -16.33
CA ILE A 288 24.51 0.47 -15.42
C ILE A 288 23.50 0.39 -14.28
N ARG A 289 23.02 -0.83 -14.02
CA ARG A 289 22.07 -1.11 -12.93
C ARG A 289 22.78 -1.54 -11.66
N SER A 290 23.86 -2.31 -11.77
CA SER A 290 24.68 -2.66 -10.61
C SER A 290 26.12 -2.95 -11.02
N VAL A 291 27.06 -2.61 -10.13
CA VAL A 291 28.50 -2.87 -10.27
C VAL A 291 28.96 -3.69 -9.07
N LEU A 292 29.60 -4.84 -9.31
CA LEU A 292 30.40 -5.50 -8.29
C LEU A 292 31.67 -4.69 -8.08
N VAL A 293 31.92 -4.25 -6.85
CA VAL A 293 33.17 -3.62 -6.44
C VAL A 293 33.88 -4.42 -5.39
N GLN A 294 35.20 -4.51 -5.51
CA GLN A 294 36.06 -5.22 -4.57
C GLN A 294 37.35 -4.46 -4.31
N PHE A 295 37.77 -4.41 -3.05
CA PHE A 295 39.01 -3.74 -2.64
C PHE A 295 39.41 -4.16 -1.23
N GLN A 296 40.68 -3.95 -0.90
CA GLN A 296 41.21 -4.15 0.45
C GLN A 296 41.12 -2.83 1.21
N TYR A 297 40.60 -2.84 2.44
CA TYR A 297 40.52 -1.62 3.26
C TYR A 297 40.80 -1.90 4.74
N PRO A 298 41.58 -1.05 5.43
CA PRO A 298 41.78 -1.19 6.87
C PRO A 298 40.48 -0.85 7.62
N ILE A 299 39.96 -1.79 8.40
CA ILE A 299 38.85 -1.61 9.34
C ILE A 299 39.36 -1.98 10.73
N GLU A 300 39.65 -0.97 11.56
CA GLU A 300 40.23 -1.18 12.89
C GLU A 300 39.20 -1.67 13.91
N ALA A 301 37.94 -1.28 13.74
CA ALA A 301 36.82 -1.64 14.59
C ALA A 301 35.79 -2.49 13.80
N ILE A 302 34.50 -2.20 13.96
CA ILE A 302 33.40 -2.92 13.28
C ILE A 302 33.05 -2.24 11.95
N TYR A 303 33.21 -0.91 11.86
CA TYR A 303 32.92 -0.13 10.66
C TYR A 303 34.01 0.90 10.35
N GLU A 304 34.13 1.23 9.07
CA GLU A 304 34.86 2.39 8.55
C GLU A 304 34.06 3.09 7.46
N TYR A 305 34.52 4.23 6.95
CA TYR A 305 33.84 4.97 5.89
C TYR A 305 34.71 5.21 4.67
N VAL A 306 34.06 5.22 3.50
CA VAL A 306 34.63 5.67 2.23
C VAL A 306 33.65 6.62 1.53
N LEU A 307 34.12 7.34 0.53
CA LEU A 307 33.30 8.20 -0.32
C LEU A 307 33.13 7.54 -1.69
N PHE A 308 31.89 7.37 -2.10
CA PHE A 308 31.51 7.03 -3.45
C PHE A 308 31.40 8.30 -4.28
N ARG A 309 32.05 8.33 -5.43
CA ARG A 309 31.94 9.42 -6.40
C ARG A 309 31.54 8.84 -7.75
N TRP A 310 30.50 9.40 -8.36
CA TRP A 310 30.08 9.02 -9.70
C TRP A 310 30.01 10.23 -10.63
N GLY A 311 30.09 9.98 -11.93
CA GLY A 311 30.26 11.03 -12.96
C GLY A 311 31.68 11.60 -13.01
N VAL A 312 32.62 10.98 -12.30
CA VAL A 312 34.03 11.33 -12.26
C VAL A 312 34.85 10.13 -12.72
N ALA A 313 35.78 10.35 -13.65
CA ALA A 313 36.59 9.27 -14.19
C ALA A 313 37.63 8.79 -13.15
N ARG A 314 37.72 7.47 -13.00
CA ARG A 314 38.73 6.77 -12.20
C ARG A 314 40.13 7.01 -12.78
N THR A 315 41.11 7.28 -11.91
CA THR A 315 42.50 7.52 -12.30
C THR A 315 43.43 6.36 -11.93
N THR A 316 43.04 5.56 -10.94
CA THR A 316 43.73 4.34 -10.53
C THR A 316 43.51 3.21 -11.53
N LYS A 317 44.46 2.27 -11.58
CA LYS A 317 44.32 1.04 -12.37
C LYS A 317 43.36 0.09 -11.65
N ASP A 318 42.39 -0.46 -12.39
CA ASP A 318 41.49 -1.48 -11.88
C ASP A 318 42.25 -2.73 -11.41
N LEU A 319 41.84 -3.25 -10.26
CA LEU A 319 42.29 -4.52 -9.73
C LEU A 319 41.55 -5.67 -10.44
N ASP A 320 42.11 -6.89 -10.35
CA ASP A 320 41.44 -8.08 -10.87
C ASP A 320 40.26 -8.49 -9.99
N ILE A 321 39.16 -8.90 -10.62
CA ILE A 321 37.99 -9.41 -9.91
C ILE A 321 38.30 -10.79 -9.33
N VAL A 322 38.04 -10.94 -8.03
CA VAL A 322 38.03 -12.24 -7.35
C VAL A 322 36.60 -12.76 -7.35
N GLU A 323 36.39 -13.96 -7.88
CA GLU A 323 35.06 -14.56 -7.91
C GLU A 323 34.47 -14.73 -6.50
N PRO A 324 33.27 -14.18 -6.22
CA PRO A 324 32.63 -14.38 -4.92
C PRO A 324 32.27 -15.86 -4.72
N ARG A 325 32.97 -16.55 -3.80
CA ARG A 325 32.75 -17.98 -3.50
C ARG A 325 32.22 -18.25 -2.10
N TRP A 326 31.82 -17.21 -1.39
CA TRP A 326 31.61 -17.25 0.06
C TRP A 326 30.13 -17.17 0.43
N GLN A 327 29.76 -17.75 1.57
CA GLN A 327 28.44 -17.52 2.18
C GLN A 327 28.26 -16.04 2.57
N TYR A 328 29.33 -15.42 3.11
CA TYR A 328 29.47 -13.99 3.40
C TYR A 328 30.90 -13.51 3.05
N PRO A 329 31.09 -12.29 2.48
CA PRO A 329 32.41 -11.72 2.28
C PRO A 329 33.06 -11.32 3.62
N GLU A 330 34.35 -10.98 3.62
CA GLU A 330 35.05 -10.53 4.84
C GLU A 330 34.53 -9.17 5.31
N GLY A 331 34.22 -8.28 4.36
CA GLY A 331 33.45 -7.06 4.60
C GLY A 331 32.53 -6.67 3.44
N VAL A 332 31.57 -5.79 3.74
CA VAL A 332 30.55 -5.30 2.81
C VAL A 332 30.41 -3.79 2.85
N VAL A 333 29.91 -3.21 1.77
CA VAL A 333 29.40 -1.85 1.76
C VAL A 333 27.98 -1.86 2.34
N VAL A 334 27.75 -1.02 3.36
CA VAL A 334 26.42 -0.77 3.92
C VAL A 334 25.86 0.50 3.30
N MET A 335 24.87 0.34 2.45
CA MET A 335 24.25 1.44 1.71
C MET A 335 23.03 2.01 2.45
N PRO A 336 22.83 3.34 2.40
CA PRO A 336 21.64 3.95 2.99
C PRO A 336 20.37 3.56 2.25
N ALA A 337 19.24 3.57 2.95
CA ALA A 337 17.93 3.19 2.43
C ALA A 337 17.52 4.01 1.20
N GLU A 338 17.84 5.31 1.19
CA GLU A 338 17.53 6.23 0.10
C GLU A 338 18.21 5.80 -1.20
N TRP A 339 19.47 5.36 -1.12
CA TRP A 339 20.22 4.87 -2.26
C TRP A 339 19.63 3.54 -2.77
N LEU A 340 19.37 2.60 -1.87
CA LEU A 340 18.81 1.29 -2.22
C LEU A 340 17.41 1.42 -2.84
N CYS A 341 16.52 2.24 -2.27
CA CYS A 341 15.18 2.48 -2.79
C CYS A 341 15.21 3.19 -4.15
N SER A 342 16.03 4.25 -4.29
CA SER A 342 16.15 4.99 -5.56
C SER A 342 16.78 4.15 -6.68
N SER A 343 17.65 3.20 -6.33
CA SER A 343 18.23 2.26 -7.29
C SER A 343 17.25 1.22 -7.83
N GLU A 344 16.07 1.07 -7.23
CA GLU A 344 15.08 0.04 -7.56
C GLU A 344 15.67 -1.39 -7.61
N VAL A 345 16.68 -1.68 -6.78
CA VAL A 345 17.38 -2.99 -6.78
C VAL A 345 16.42 -4.15 -6.50
N THR A 346 15.43 -3.95 -5.62
CA THR A 346 14.32 -4.88 -5.35
C THR A 346 12.98 -4.36 -5.91
N GLY A 347 13.01 -3.59 -7.00
CA GLY A 347 11.88 -2.81 -7.52
C GLY A 347 11.61 -1.54 -6.71
N GLU A 348 10.60 -0.77 -7.12
CA GLU A 348 10.23 0.50 -6.47
C GLU A 348 9.82 0.29 -5.01
N GLN A 349 10.50 0.98 -4.10
CA GLN A 349 10.26 0.97 -2.66
C GLN A 349 10.35 2.39 -2.11
N VAL A 350 9.97 2.58 -0.85
CA VAL A 350 10.22 3.81 -0.09
C VAL A 350 10.96 3.46 1.21
N PRO A 351 11.93 4.29 1.66
CA PRO A 351 12.57 4.10 2.95
C PRO A 351 11.55 3.96 4.10
N LEU A 352 11.93 3.22 5.14
CA LEU A 352 11.13 3.09 6.36
C LEU A 352 10.89 4.47 6.99
N GLY A 353 9.72 4.66 7.58
CA GLY A 353 9.37 5.90 8.28
C GLY A 353 9.04 7.10 7.37
N ILE A 354 9.05 6.94 6.05
CA ILE A 354 8.60 8.01 5.14
C ILE A 354 7.07 8.09 5.12
N GLY A 355 6.56 9.25 5.59
CA GLY A 355 5.16 9.63 5.52
C GLY A 355 4.32 9.15 6.72
N TYR A 356 3.55 10.07 7.31
CA TYR A 356 2.69 9.83 8.49
C TYR A 356 1.68 8.68 8.30
N PHE A 357 1.39 8.28 7.06
CA PHE A 357 0.35 7.32 6.70
C PHE A 357 0.73 5.84 6.89
N TYR A 358 2.02 5.52 7.03
CA TYR A 358 2.51 4.13 6.89
C TYR A 358 3.21 3.55 8.11
N ASP A 359 3.29 4.29 9.22
CA ASP A 359 3.92 3.85 10.47
C ASP A 359 3.38 2.49 10.97
N LYS A 360 2.07 2.25 10.83
CA LYS A 360 1.46 0.95 11.21
C LYS A 360 1.94 -0.22 10.35
N TYR A 361 2.18 0.02 9.05
CA TYR A 361 2.71 -0.99 8.15
C TYR A 361 4.15 -1.35 8.54
N ASP A 362 4.99 -0.33 8.75
CA ASP A 362 6.41 -0.49 9.10
C ASP A 362 6.55 -1.19 10.46
N LYS A 363 5.81 -0.75 11.47
CA LYS A 363 5.75 -1.45 12.77
C LYS A 363 5.34 -2.91 12.62
N LYS A 364 4.36 -3.23 11.75
CA LYS A 364 3.89 -4.61 11.59
C LYS A 364 4.95 -5.53 10.98
N ILE A 365 5.68 -5.08 9.95
CA ILE A 365 6.75 -5.87 9.35
C ILE A 365 7.92 -6.03 10.33
N LEU A 366 8.34 -4.95 11.00
CA LEU A 366 9.45 -4.96 11.97
C LEU A 366 9.16 -5.87 13.17
N ASN A 367 7.98 -5.73 13.80
CA ASN A 367 7.58 -6.53 14.97
C ASN A 367 7.49 -8.04 14.69
N ASN A 368 7.32 -8.44 13.43
CA ASN A 368 7.23 -9.84 13.03
C ASN A 368 8.49 -10.37 12.35
N PHE A 369 9.39 -9.49 11.88
CA PHE A 369 10.64 -9.88 11.25
C PHE A 369 11.46 -10.82 12.15
N GLU A 370 11.75 -10.41 13.39
CA GLU A 370 12.58 -11.22 14.31
C GLU A 370 11.93 -12.58 14.61
N LYS A 371 10.59 -12.63 14.68
CA LYS A 371 9.86 -13.89 14.86
C LYS A 371 9.98 -14.81 13.65
N VAL A 372 10.00 -14.26 12.44
CA VAL A 372 10.10 -15.04 11.19
C VAL A 372 11.53 -15.48 10.94
N LYS A 373 12.50 -14.58 11.09
CA LYS A 373 13.95 -14.82 10.97
C LYS A 373 14.42 -15.97 11.87
N ASN A 374 13.90 -16.04 13.09
CA ASN A 374 14.33 -17.05 14.08
C ASN A 374 13.57 -18.38 13.99
N LYS A 375 12.63 -18.56 13.04
CA LYS A 375 11.95 -19.85 12.85
C LYS A 375 12.91 -20.87 12.21
N PRO A 376 13.02 -22.09 12.77
CA PRO A 376 13.84 -23.14 12.18
C PRO A 376 13.27 -23.58 10.83
N TRP A 377 14.16 -23.95 9.91
CA TRP A 377 13.77 -24.54 8.64
C TRP A 377 13.33 -25.98 8.82
N THR A 378 12.29 -26.37 8.10
CA THR A 378 11.71 -27.71 8.11
C THR A 378 12.18 -28.58 6.96
N GLY A 379 12.89 -27.99 5.98
CA GLY A 379 13.25 -28.61 4.71
C GLY A 379 12.10 -28.61 3.69
N LYS A 380 10.90 -28.16 4.07
CA LYS A 380 9.73 -28.08 3.18
C LYS A 380 9.54 -26.65 2.71
N LEU A 381 9.73 -26.41 1.41
CA LEU A 381 9.56 -25.09 0.80
C LEU A 381 8.18 -24.46 1.06
N THR A 382 7.13 -25.27 1.14
CA THR A 382 5.76 -24.83 1.47
C THR A 382 5.62 -24.18 2.84
N VAL A 383 6.55 -24.48 3.76
CA VAL A 383 6.59 -23.92 5.12
C VAL A 383 7.69 -22.87 5.24
N ASP A 384 8.87 -23.17 4.68
CA ASP A 384 10.08 -22.39 4.90
C ASP A 384 10.13 -21.09 4.07
N GLY A 385 9.60 -21.12 2.84
CA GLY A 385 9.86 -20.06 1.86
C GLY A 385 8.72 -19.76 0.90
N PHE A 386 7.48 -20.19 1.17
CA PHE A 386 6.35 -19.92 0.29
C PHE A 386 6.14 -18.40 0.11
N TYR A 387 6.05 -17.92 -1.14
CA TYR A 387 6.06 -16.51 -1.56
C TYR A 387 7.41 -15.79 -1.47
N SER A 388 8.50 -16.52 -1.21
CA SER A 388 9.88 -16.04 -1.14
C SER A 388 10.19 -15.17 0.08
N THR A 389 10.60 -15.80 1.17
CA THR A 389 11.21 -15.12 2.32
C THR A 389 12.44 -14.27 1.95
N PRO A 390 13.41 -14.76 1.14
CA PRO A 390 14.58 -13.95 0.82
C PRO A 390 14.23 -12.66 0.07
N HIS A 391 13.28 -12.69 -0.88
CA HIS A 391 12.85 -11.48 -1.59
C HIS A 391 12.27 -10.42 -0.63
N VAL A 392 11.41 -10.85 0.30
CA VAL A 392 10.80 -9.95 1.29
C VAL A 392 11.85 -9.36 2.24
N PHE A 393 12.85 -10.15 2.65
CA PHE A 393 13.93 -9.65 3.50
C PHE A 393 14.88 -8.72 2.74
N TYR A 394 15.15 -8.97 1.45
CA TYR A 394 15.90 -8.02 0.62
C TYR A 394 15.13 -6.71 0.41
N GLN A 395 13.81 -6.74 0.25
CA GLN A 395 12.99 -5.53 0.23
C GLN A 395 13.06 -4.78 1.57
N LEU A 396 13.00 -5.49 2.70
CA LEU A 396 13.15 -4.85 4.02
C LEU A 396 14.55 -4.23 4.20
N TYR A 397 15.60 -4.90 3.73
CA TYR A 397 16.94 -4.33 3.67
C TYR A 397 16.98 -3.07 2.79
N ALA A 398 16.44 -3.12 1.57
CA ALA A 398 16.41 -1.96 0.68
C ALA A 398 15.71 -0.74 1.31
N ARG A 399 14.67 -0.98 2.10
CA ARG A 399 13.91 0.08 2.79
C ARG A 399 14.58 0.62 4.05
N SER A 400 15.54 -0.09 4.63
CA SER A 400 16.15 0.28 5.92
C SER A 400 17.63 0.63 5.82
N GLY A 401 18.36 0.07 4.85
CA GLY A 401 19.82 0.11 4.80
C GLY A 401 20.51 -0.72 5.88
N GLU A 402 19.74 -1.43 6.72
CA GLU A 402 20.26 -2.08 7.92
C GLU A 402 20.86 -3.47 7.63
N LEU A 403 22.12 -3.66 8.03
CA LEU A 403 22.91 -4.85 7.71
C LEU A 403 22.27 -6.16 8.22
N ASN A 404 21.60 -6.14 9.37
CA ASN A 404 20.92 -7.31 9.93
C ASN A 404 19.89 -7.92 8.96
N TYR A 405 19.13 -7.08 8.22
CA TYR A 405 18.15 -7.58 7.26
C TYR A 405 18.83 -8.15 6.01
N PHE A 406 19.93 -7.55 5.55
CA PHE A 406 20.73 -8.10 4.45
C PHE A 406 21.28 -9.49 4.78
N LEU A 407 21.89 -9.65 5.96
CA LEU A 407 22.43 -10.93 6.41
C LEU A 407 21.33 -12.00 6.54
N ALA A 408 20.16 -11.61 7.07
CA ALA A 408 19.00 -12.50 7.14
C ALA A 408 18.49 -12.89 5.74
N ALA A 409 18.41 -11.95 4.80
CA ALA A 409 17.99 -12.20 3.42
C ALA A 409 18.94 -13.18 2.72
N ARG A 410 20.25 -12.95 2.81
CA ARG A 410 21.30 -13.82 2.27
C ARG A 410 21.18 -15.23 2.84
N LYS A 411 21.01 -15.37 4.16
CA LYS A 411 20.82 -16.66 4.82
C LYS A 411 19.63 -17.45 4.26
N GLU A 412 18.48 -16.79 4.13
CA GLU A 412 17.26 -17.40 3.58
C GLU A 412 17.39 -17.75 2.10
N LEU A 413 18.13 -16.93 1.34
CA LEU A 413 18.39 -17.21 -0.06
C LEU A 413 19.26 -18.44 -0.23
N LEU A 414 20.37 -18.54 0.51
CA LEU A 414 21.25 -19.70 0.42
C LEU A 414 20.48 -20.99 0.73
N HIS A 415 19.61 -20.96 1.75
CA HIS A 415 18.70 -22.08 2.02
C HIS A 415 17.79 -22.41 0.83
N TYR A 416 17.11 -21.41 0.27
CA TYR A 416 16.23 -21.60 -0.89
C TYR A 416 16.98 -22.13 -2.11
N ARG A 417 18.09 -21.49 -2.49
CA ARG A 417 18.90 -21.79 -3.66
C ARG A 417 19.54 -23.17 -3.58
N ASP A 418 20.16 -23.47 -2.44
CA ASP A 418 21.07 -24.63 -2.33
C ASP A 418 20.36 -25.88 -1.80
N THR A 419 19.18 -25.76 -1.18
CA THR A 419 18.47 -26.92 -0.60
C THR A 419 17.05 -27.12 -1.11
N GLN A 420 16.42 -26.10 -1.71
CA GLN A 420 15.00 -26.15 -2.09
C GLN A 420 14.78 -26.15 -3.61
N LEU A 421 15.85 -26.16 -4.39
CA LEU A 421 15.86 -26.28 -5.83
C LEU A 421 16.65 -27.51 -6.28
N ILE A 422 16.25 -28.07 -7.42
CA ILE A 422 17.01 -29.10 -8.14
C ILE A 422 18.05 -28.38 -8.99
N LEU A 423 19.33 -28.70 -8.80
CA LEU A 423 20.46 -27.98 -9.43
C LEU A 423 21.11 -28.73 -10.58
N ASP A 424 20.72 -29.98 -10.84
CA ASP A 424 21.25 -30.83 -11.89
C ASP A 424 20.16 -31.67 -12.59
N GLY A 425 20.56 -32.35 -13.68
CA GLY A 425 19.68 -33.21 -14.46
C GLY A 425 18.57 -32.49 -15.25
N GLU A 426 17.62 -33.27 -15.75
CA GLU A 426 16.53 -32.78 -16.62
C GLU A 426 15.55 -31.83 -15.90
N ASN A 427 15.40 -32.00 -14.58
CA ASN A 427 14.51 -31.18 -13.75
C ASN A 427 15.22 -29.96 -13.11
N ARG A 428 16.43 -29.62 -13.56
CA ARG A 428 17.19 -28.48 -13.04
C ARG A 428 16.39 -27.17 -13.11
N GLY A 429 16.45 -26.37 -12.04
CA GLY A 429 15.70 -25.12 -11.89
C GLY A 429 14.31 -25.26 -11.28
N ARG A 430 13.81 -26.50 -11.12
CA ARG A 430 12.55 -26.81 -10.46
C ARG A 430 12.69 -26.79 -8.93
N SER A 431 11.60 -26.51 -8.22
CA SER A 431 11.55 -26.69 -6.76
C SER A 431 11.49 -28.16 -6.33
N THR A 432 12.11 -28.48 -5.18
CA THR A 432 12.04 -29.82 -4.57
C THR A 432 10.63 -30.21 -4.12
N GLN A 433 9.73 -29.23 -3.93
CA GLN A 433 8.34 -29.46 -3.54
C GLN A 433 7.49 -30.12 -4.65
N GLY A 434 7.87 -29.97 -5.92
CA GLY A 434 7.08 -30.49 -7.03
C GLY A 434 7.21 -29.65 -8.30
N PRO A 435 6.50 -30.02 -9.38
CA PRO A 435 6.65 -29.39 -10.69
C PRO A 435 5.92 -28.05 -10.80
N LYS A 436 5.29 -27.55 -9.73
CA LYS A 436 4.43 -26.37 -9.75
C LYS A 436 5.27 -25.09 -9.87
N GLY A 437 5.04 -24.28 -10.91
CA GLY A 437 5.76 -23.01 -11.14
C GLY A 437 5.63 -21.98 -10.02
N ARG A 438 4.61 -22.10 -9.16
CA ARG A 438 4.35 -21.22 -8.00
C ARG A 438 5.45 -21.20 -6.93
N TYR A 439 6.48 -22.02 -7.08
CA TYR A 439 7.60 -22.19 -6.15
C TYR A 439 8.95 -21.75 -6.75
N VAL A 440 8.93 -21.16 -7.95
CA VAL A 440 10.12 -20.72 -8.68
C VAL A 440 10.19 -19.19 -8.59
N TYR A 441 11.05 -18.68 -7.70
CA TYR A 441 11.14 -17.25 -7.35
C TYR A 441 12.42 -16.60 -7.89
N VAL A 442 12.46 -16.34 -9.20
CA VAL A 442 13.67 -15.81 -9.88
C VAL A 442 14.12 -14.45 -9.30
N GLN A 443 13.19 -13.62 -8.82
CA GLN A 443 13.53 -12.33 -8.20
C GLN A 443 14.51 -12.45 -7.03
N ALA A 444 14.38 -13.49 -6.20
CA ALA A 444 15.29 -13.66 -5.07
C ALA A 444 16.75 -13.86 -5.54
N MET A 445 16.95 -14.57 -6.65
CA MET A 445 18.27 -14.74 -7.25
C MET A 445 18.79 -13.44 -7.86
N MET A 446 17.89 -12.66 -8.46
CA MET A 446 18.22 -11.34 -9.03
C MET A 446 18.62 -10.34 -7.94
N ASP A 447 17.82 -10.20 -6.87
CA ASP A 447 18.13 -9.30 -5.75
C ASP A 447 19.52 -9.59 -5.20
N ASP A 448 19.80 -10.87 -4.97
CA ASP A 448 21.08 -11.33 -4.45
C ASP A 448 22.24 -11.07 -5.39
N TYR A 449 22.08 -11.42 -6.67
CA TYR A 449 23.13 -11.20 -7.65
C TYR A 449 23.47 -9.72 -7.78
N LEU A 450 22.46 -8.84 -7.80
CA LEU A 450 22.66 -7.39 -7.91
C LEU A 450 23.31 -6.78 -6.66
N LEU A 451 23.12 -7.37 -5.48
CA LEU A 451 23.68 -6.89 -4.21
C LEU A 451 25.02 -7.53 -3.84
N THR A 452 25.39 -8.66 -4.44
CA THR A 452 26.58 -9.44 -4.02
C THR A 452 27.53 -9.82 -5.14
N GLY A 453 27.05 -9.85 -6.39
CA GLY A 453 27.78 -10.38 -7.53
C GLY A 453 27.98 -11.89 -7.52
N ASP A 454 27.26 -12.65 -6.67
CA ASP A 454 27.38 -14.11 -6.56
C ASP A 454 27.02 -14.81 -7.88
N PRO A 455 28.01 -15.39 -8.61
CA PRO A 455 27.77 -15.97 -9.92
C PRO A 455 26.83 -17.18 -9.87
N LYS A 456 26.77 -17.90 -8.74
CA LYS A 456 25.86 -19.03 -8.57
C LYS A 456 24.41 -18.58 -8.54
N SER A 457 24.11 -17.40 -8.00
CA SER A 457 22.76 -16.84 -8.04
C SER A 457 22.31 -16.54 -9.48
N LEU A 458 23.19 -15.96 -10.31
CA LEU A 458 22.90 -15.76 -11.75
C LEU A 458 22.73 -17.10 -12.50
N GLU A 459 23.59 -18.07 -12.22
CA GLU A 459 23.51 -19.40 -12.81
C GLU A 459 22.19 -20.11 -12.46
N VAL A 460 21.81 -20.11 -11.19
CA VAL A 460 20.56 -20.72 -10.74
C VAL A 460 19.34 -19.95 -11.25
N ALA A 461 19.42 -18.62 -11.41
CA ALA A 461 18.37 -17.85 -12.08
C ALA A 461 18.16 -18.34 -13.52
N ARG A 462 19.23 -18.63 -14.26
CA ARG A 462 19.15 -19.23 -15.61
C ARG A 462 18.48 -20.60 -15.57
N TYR A 463 18.87 -21.46 -14.64
CA TYR A 463 18.24 -22.78 -14.46
C TYR A 463 16.74 -22.68 -14.24
N MET A 464 16.32 -21.78 -13.36
CA MET A 464 14.91 -21.52 -13.08
C MET A 464 14.18 -20.99 -14.32
N ALA A 465 14.78 -20.07 -15.06
CA ALA A 465 14.20 -19.50 -16.27
C ALA A 465 14.05 -20.55 -17.39
N GLU A 466 15.07 -21.39 -17.61
CA GLU A 466 15.03 -22.52 -18.56
C GLU A 466 13.92 -23.51 -18.20
N TYR A 467 13.78 -23.86 -16.91
CA TYR A 467 12.69 -24.70 -16.43
C TYR A 467 11.31 -24.07 -16.70
N LEU A 468 11.14 -22.78 -16.39
CA LEU A 468 9.88 -22.09 -16.65
C LEU A 468 9.54 -22.08 -18.14
N LYS A 469 10.51 -21.74 -18.99
CA LYS A 469 10.37 -21.77 -20.45
C LYS A 469 9.88 -23.13 -20.96
N ASN A 470 10.50 -24.22 -20.50
CA ASN A 470 10.24 -25.55 -21.04
C ASN A 470 8.91 -26.18 -20.56
N TYR A 471 8.47 -25.88 -19.33
CA TYR A 471 7.31 -26.55 -18.73
C TYR A 471 6.06 -25.67 -18.62
N PHE A 472 6.23 -24.35 -18.68
CA PHE A 472 5.17 -23.35 -18.63
C PHE A 472 5.23 -22.46 -19.86
N PRO A 473 4.87 -22.99 -21.05
CA PRO A 473 4.93 -22.19 -22.25
C PRO A 473 3.77 -21.18 -22.29
N PRO A 474 3.94 -20.02 -22.95
CA PRO A 474 3.00 -18.89 -22.85
C PRO A 474 1.57 -19.19 -23.30
N GLU A 475 1.34 -20.19 -24.17
CA GLU A 475 0.02 -20.56 -24.66
C GLU A 475 -0.89 -21.06 -23.54
N LYS A 476 -0.31 -21.63 -22.47
CA LYS A 476 -1.06 -22.06 -21.27
C LYS A 476 -1.59 -20.88 -20.45
N ALA A 477 -1.16 -19.65 -20.72
CA ALA A 477 -1.73 -18.46 -20.11
C ALA A 477 -3.12 -18.12 -20.65
N PHE A 478 -3.45 -18.59 -21.87
CA PHE A 478 -4.77 -18.38 -22.47
C PHE A 478 -5.77 -19.41 -21.93
N TYR A 479 -6.92 -18.92 -21.47
CA TYR A 479 -8.06 -19.74 -21.09
C TYR A 479 -9.26 -19.44 -22.02
N PRO A 480 -9.70 -20.37 -22.86
CA PRO A 480 -10.86 -20.18 -23.73
C PRO A 480 -12.17 -20.02 -22.93
N LYS A 481 -13.05 -19.16 -23.43
CA LYS A 481 -14.42 -18.97 -22.91
C LYS A 481 -15.19 -20.29 -22.95
N GLY A 482 -15.79 -20.64 -21.81
CA GLY A 482 -16.55 -21.88 -21.67
C GLY A 482 -15.72 -23.14 -21.46
N ALA A 483 -14.39 -23.04 -21.36
CA ALA A 483 -13.56 -24.19 -20.99
C ALA A 483 -13.84 -24.63 -19.54
N GLU A 484 -13.65 -25.92 -19.27
CA GLU A 484 -13.94 -26.54 -17.97
C GLU A 484 -12.71 -27.27 -17.37
N TYR A 485 -11.51 -27.03 -17.92
CA TYR A 485 -10.27 -27.60 -17.38
C TYR A 485 -9.67 -26.68 -16.30
N PHE A 486 -8.79 -27.26 -15.46
CA PHE A 486 -8.11 -26.55 -14.38
C PHE A 486 -7.22 -25.42 -14.91
N TRP A 487 -7.45 -24.21 -14.41
CA TRP A 487 -6.60 -23.04 -14.63
C TRP A 487 -6.79 -22.07 -13.48
N THR A 488 -5.75 -21.32 -13.11
CA THR A 488 -5.85 -20.22 -12.14
C THR A 488 -4.88 -19.11 -12.53
N GLU A 489 -5.12 -17.87 -12.12
CA GLU A 489 -4.23 -16.74 -12.41
C GLU A 489 -2.81 -16.99 -11.90
N ARG A 490 -2.68 -17.68 -10.76
CA ARG A 490 -1.40 -18.08 -10.17
C ARG A 490 -0.61 -19.06 -11.05
N THR A 491 -1.27 -19.85 -11.89
CA THR A 491 -0.56 -20.73 -12.85
C THR A 491 0.19 -19.95 -13.92
N ALA A 492 -0.30 -18.76 -14.28
CA ALA A 492 0.39 -17.85 -15.20
C ALA A 492 1.35 -16.89 -14.46
N ALA A 493 1.00 -16.47 -13.24
CA ALA A 493 1.70 -15.41 -12.51
C ALA A 493 3.20 -15.66 -12.31
N PHE A 494 3.58 -16.76 -11.64
CA PHE A 494 4.99 -17.01 -11.31
C PHE A 494 5.86 -17.36 -12.53
N PRO A 495 5.38 -18.17 -13.50
CA PRO A 495 6.12 -18.37 -14.74
C PRO A 495 6.38 -17.07 -15.51
N PHE A 496 5.34 -16.26 -15.72
CA PHE A 496 5.48 -14.98 -16.40
C PHE A 496 6.45 -14.05 -15.64
N LEU A 497 6.28 -13.94 -14.32
CA LEU A 497 7.15 -13.14 -13.45
C LEU A 497 8.61 -13.60 -13.53
N GLY A 498 8.86 -14.90 -13.49
CA GLY A 498 10.22 -15.45 -13.57
C GLY A 498 10.88 -15.17 -14.93
N ILE A 499 10.14 -15.35 -16.02
CA ILE A 499 10.61 -15.08 -17.40
C ILE A 499 10.97 -13.60 -17.56
N ILE A 500 10.07 -12.68 -17.21
CA ILE A 500 10.33 -11.24 -17.38
C ILE A 500 11.42 -10.74 -16.42
N THR A 501 11.56 -11.32 -15.23
CA THR A 501 12.66 -11.03 -14.30
C THR A 501 14.00 -11.46 -14.88
N TYR A 502 14.08 -12.64 -15.51
CA TYR A 502 15.31 -13.11 -16.13
C TYR A 502 15.71 -12.25 -17.35
N TYR A 503 14.74 -11.81 -18.16
CA TYR A 503 15.00 -10.80 -19.20
C TYR A 503 15.53 -9.51 -18.61
N GLU A 504 14.91 -8.98 -17.54
CA GLU A 504 15.35 -7.74 -16.94
C GLU A 504 16.79 -7.80 -16.41
N LEU A 505 17.21 -8.97 -15.93
CA LEU A 505 18.55 -9.23 -15.42
C LEU A 505 19.59 -9.39 -16.54
N THR A 506 19.25 -10.11 -17.62
CA THR A 506 20.21 -10.60 -18.62
C THR A 506 20.09 -9.93 -19.99
N GLN A 507 18.95 -9.31 -20.26
CA GLN A 507 18.51 -8.80 -21.56
C GLN A 507 18.45 -9.85 -22.68
N ASP A 508 18.35 -11.13 -22.32
CA ASP A 508 18.12 -12.19 -23.30
C ASP A 508 16.73 -12.03 -23.93
N LYS A 509 16.72 -11.59 -25.20
CA LYS A 509 15.52 -11.24 -25.96
C LYS A 509 14.57 -12.42 -26.16
N GLU A 510 15.03 -13.67 -26.02
CA GLU A 510 14.14 -14.85 -26.04
C GLU A 510 13.10 -14.74 -24.92
N TYR A 511 13.53 -14.35 -23.72
CA TYR A 511 12.65 -14.23 -22.56
C TYR A 511 11.73 -13.01 -22.63
N LEU A 512 12.15 -11.93 -23.31
CA LEU A 512 11.22 -10.83 -23.63
C LEU A 512 10.12 -11.31 -24.58
N LYS A 513 10.47 -12.06 -25.64
CA LYS A 513 9.48 -12.59 -26.58
C LYS A 513 8.46 -13.49 -25.87
N LEU A 514 8.91 -14.37 -24.99
CA LEU A 514 8.03 -15.22 -24.18
C LEU A 514 7.12 -14.38 -23.28
N ALA A 515 7.65 -13.32 -22.66
CA ALA A 515 6.89 -12.37 -21.86
C ALA A 515 5.82 -11.62 -22.70
N ASP A 516 6.15 -11.21 -23.91
CA ASP A 516 5.19 -10.61 -24.86
C ASP A 516 4.04 -11.58 -25.16
N GLU A 517 4.37 -12.84 -25.48
CA GLU A 517 3.38 -13.89 -25.76
C GLU A 517 2.48 -14.20 -24.54
N TYR A 518 3.04 -14.18 -23.32
CA TYR A 518 2.26 -14.29 -22.08
C TYR A 518 1.25 -13.15 -21.98
N MET A 519 1.69 -11.91 -22.17
CA MET A 519 0.83 -10.74 -22.09
C MET A 519 -0.27 -10.76 -23.16
N GLU A 520 0.07 -11.14 -24.40
CA GLU A 520 -0.91 -11.27 -25.49
C GLU A 520 -1.99 -12.29 -25.18
N ASN A 521 -1.62 -13.47 -24.66
CA ASN A 521 -2.56 -14.53 -24.30
C ASN A 521 -3.47 -14.13 -23.13
N LEU A 522 -2.92 -13.46 -22.12
CA LEU A 522 -3.69 -12.91 -20.98
C LEU A 522 -4.64 -11.81 -21.43
N TYR A 523 -4.20 -10.90 -22.29
CA TYR A 523 -5.05 -9.83 -22.82
C TYR A 523 -6.18 -10.40 -23.68
N LYS A 524 -5.87 -11.34 -24.58
CA LYS A 524 -6.86 -12.09 -25.35
C LYS A 524 -7.89 -12.77 -24.44
N MET A 525 -7.47 -13.31 -23.31
CA MET A 525 -8.36 -13.90 -22.32
C MET A 525 -9.36 -12.88 -21.77
N GLN A 526 -8.91 -11.69 -21.35
CA GLN A 526 -9.77 -10.60 -20.86
C GLN A 526 -10.77 -10.14 -21.94
N MET A 527 -10.34 -10.10 -23.21
CA MET A 527 -11.18 -9.67 -24.33
C MET A 527 -12.32 -10.63 -24.67
N GLN A 528 -12.38 -11.82 -24.08
CA GLN A 528 -13.54 -12.72 -24.17
C GLN A 528 -14.71 -12.30 -23.26
N TYR A 529 -14.42 -11.44 -22.27
CA TYR A 529 -15.36 -10.85 -21.31
C TYR A 529 -15.05 -9.34 -21.13
N PRO A 530 -15.11 -8.54 -22.22
CA PRO A 530 -14.65 -7.15 -22.21
C PRO A 530 -15.40 -6.27 -21.20
N GLU A 531 -16.66 -6.60 -20.89
CA GLU A 531 -17.51 -5.93 -19.89
C GLU A 531 -17.12 -6.22 -18.43
N ARG A 532 -16.41 -7.33 -18.18
CA ARG A 532 -15.93 -7.71 -16.84
C ARG A 532 -14.49 -7.29 -16.62
N GLY A 533 -13.62 -7.56 -17.60
CA GLY A 533 -12.20 -7.16 -17.57
C GLY A 533 -11.26 -8.02 -16.72
N GLY A 534 -11.77 -8.99 -15.95
CA GLY A 534 -10.95 -9.93 -15.17
C GLY A 534 -10.38 -11.11 -15.98
N PHE A 535 -9.54 -11.93 -15.34
CA PHE A 535 -9.06 -13.20 -15.89
C PHE A 535 -10.08 -14.33 -15.63
N ILE A 536 -11.20 -14.26 -16.36
CA ILE A 536 -12.37 -15.10 -16.13
C ILE A 536 -12.13 -16.57 -16.55
N HIS A 537 -12.22 -17.49 -15.58
CA HIS A 537 -12.08 -18.94 -15.75
C HIS A 537 -13.12 -19.70 -14.92
N ASN A 538 -13.25 -21.01 -15.16
CA ASN A 538 -14.22 -21.85 -14.44
C ASN A 538 -13.80 -22.05 -12.97
N LEU A 539 -14.66 -21.63 -12.04
CA LEU A 539 -14.35 -21.62 -10.61
C LEU A 539 -14.49 -23.01 -9.96
N TYR A 540 -15.32 -23.89 -10.53
CA TYR A 540 -15.44 -25.27 -10.06
C TYR A 540 -14.22 -26.11 -10.45
N ALA A 541 -13.72 -25.93 -11.68
CA ALA A 541 -12.51 -26.60 -12.17
C ALA A 541 -11.25 -26.07 -11.48
N HIS A 542 -11.26 -24.81 -11.02
CA HIS A 542 -10.22 -24.24 -10.17
C HIS A 542 -10.13 -25.01 -8.85
N ASP A 543 -11.23 -25.02 -8.07
CA ASP A 543 -11.27 -25.70 -6.78
C ASP A 543 -12.71 -26.10 -6.42
N PRO A 544 -13.09 -27.38 -6.57
CA PRO A 544 -14.45 -27.83 -6.26
C PRO A 544 -14.75 -27.82 -4.76
N GLU A 545 -13.74 -27.85 -3.88
CA GLU A 545 -13.93 -27.79 -2.42
C GLU A 545 -14.36 -26.38 -1.98
N GLU A 546 -14.05 -25.38 -2.80
CA GLU A 546 -14.50 -24.00 -2.57
C GLU A 546 -15.96 -23.77 -2.98
N GLY A 547 -16.70 -24.82 -3.34
CA GLY A 547 -18.16 -24.81 -3.42
C GLY A 547 -18.76 -23.96 -4.55
N ALA A 548 -17.97 -23.63 -5.57
CA ALA A 548 -18.48 -23.04 -6.81
C ALA A 548 -19.38 -24.04 -7.55
N ARG A 549 -20.40 -23.56 -8.27
CA ARG A 549 -21.12 -24.43 -9.22
C ARG A 549 -20.31 -24.65 -10.50
N LYS A 550 -20.60 -25.75 -11.20
CA LYS A 550 -19.93 -26.11 -12.47
C LYS A 550 -20.03 -25.03 -13.55
N ASP A 551 -21.10 -24.24 -13.52
CA ASP A 551 -21.38 -23.15 -14.47
C ASP A 551 -20.91 -21.77 -13.98
N GLU A 552 -20.22 -21.69 -12.83
CA GLU A 552 -19.68 -20.41 -12.33
C GLU A 552 -18.32 -20.07 -12.95
N TYR A 553 -18.24 -18.85 -13.52
CA TYR A 553 -17.04 -18.29 -14.11
C TYR A 553 -16.67 -16.95 -13.47
N GLY A 554 -15.41 -16.83 -13.07
CA GLY A 554 -14.89 -15.63 -12.40
C GLY A 554 -13.39 -15.70 -12.23
N GLY A 555 -12.89 -15.13 -11.14
CA GLY A 555 -11.50 -15.25 -10.74
C GLY A 555 -11.30 -15.20 -9.22
N SER A 556 -10.04 -15.33 -8.81
CA SER A 556 -9.58 -15.20 -7.43
C SER A 556 -8.79 -13.91 -7.24
N PRO A 557 -9.32 -12.93 -6.48
CA PRO A 557 -8.67 -11.63 -6.28
C PRO A 557 -7.21 -11.72 -5.85
N PHE A 558 -6.87 -12.60 -4.91
CA PHE A 558 -5.49 -12.75 -4.45
C PHE A 558 -4.54 -13.33 -5.51
N MET A 559 -5.02 -14.27 -6.34
CA MET A 559 -4.22 -14.82 -7.44
C MET A 559 -4.07 -13.81 -8.58
N THR A 560 -5.10 -13.02 -8.83
CA THR A 560 -5.05 -11.85 -9.71
C THR A 560 -4.01 -10.84 -9.21
N GLY A 561 -3.92 -10.59 -7.90
CA GLY A 561 -2.86 -9.77 -7.30
C GLY A 561 -1.44 -10.26 -7.59
N LEU A 562 -1.22 -11.58 -7.56
CA LEU A 562 0.06 -12.20 -7.98
C LEU A 562 0.33 -12.00 -9.47
N LEU A 563 -0.68 -12.17 -10.31
CA LEU A 563 -0.54 -12.00 -11.76
C LEU A 563 -0.26 -10.54 -12.14
N LEU A 564 -0.89 -9.59 -11.45
CA LEU A 564 -0.61 -8.16 -11.63
C LEU A 564 0.86 -7.82 -11.36
N GLU A 565 1.57 -8.52 -10.46
CA GLU A 565 3.00 -8.30 -10.21
C GLU A 565 3.81 -8.47 -11.51
N SER A 566 3.52 -9.54 -12.26
CA SER A 566 4.17 -9.82 -13.54
C SER A 566 3.78 -8.83 -14.65
N ILE A 567 2.50 -8.48 -14.76
CA ILE A 567 1.99 -7.53 -15.77
C ILE A 567 2.55 -6.13 -15.53
N ILE A 568 2.61 -5.69 -14.27
CA ILE A 568 3.17 -4.39 -13.89
C ILE A 568 4.66 -4.34 -14.21
N LYS A 569 5.41 -5.40 -13.87
CA LYS A 569 6.84 -5.49 -14.19
C LYS A 569 7.08 -5.44 -15.69
N TYR A 570 6.30 -6.20 -16.47
CA TYR A 570 6.33 -6.16 -17.93
C TYR A 570 6.02 -4.76 -18.47
N HIS A 571 4.95 -4.11 -18.01
CA HIS A 571 4.59 -2.75 -18.41
C HIS A 571 5.71 -1.73 -18.12
N LYS A 572 6.36 -1.81 -16.94
CA LYS A 572 7.48 -0.89 -16.62
C LYS A 572 8.66 -1.03 -17.57
N ILE A 573 8.91 -2.24 -18.06
CA ILE A 573 9.99 -2.57 -18.98
C ILE A 573 9.63 -2.16 -20.42
N THR A 574 8.43 -2.50 -20.89
CA THR A 574 8.05 -2.39 -22.31
C THR A 574 7.21 -1.17 -22.65
N LYS A 575 6.59 -0.54 -21.65
CA LYS A 575 5.57 0.51 -21.81
C LYS A 575 4.38 0.06 -22.69
N SER A 576 4.09 -1.25 -22.69
CA SER A 576 3.01 -1.83 -23.50
C SER A 576 1.65 -1.24 -23.15
N GLU A 577 1.00 -0.63 -24.14
CA GLU A 577 -0.37 -0.09 -23.98
C GLU A 577 -1.39 -1.18 -23.61
N LYS A 578 -1.22 -2.41 -24.12
CA LYS A 578 -2.07 -3.56 -23.74
C LYS A 578 -1.90 -3.95 -22.28
N ALA A 579 -0.68 -3.88 -21.74
CA ALA A 579 -0.45 -4.15 -20.33
C ALA A 579 -1.07 -3.05 -19.45
N ALA A 580 -0.97 -1.77 -19.85
CA ALA A 580 -1.66 -0.67 -19.15
C ALA A 580 -3.19 -0.87 -19.13
N ASP A 581 -3.79 -1.16 -20.27
CA ASP A 581 -5.23 -1.42 -20.38
C ASP A 581 -5.66 -2.66 -19.59
N SER A 582 -4.85 -3.74 -19.64
CA SER A 582 -5.07 -4.95 -18.84
C SER A 582 -5.12 -4.64 -17.35
N ILE A 583 -4.19 -3.83 -16.84
CA ILE A 583 -4.12 -3.44 -15.43
C ILE A 583 -5.39 -2.68 -15.04
N PHE A 584 -5.81 -1.69 -15.84
CA PHE A 584 -7.05 -0.97 -15.55
C PHE A 584 -8.28 -1.89 -15.55
N ARG A 585 -8.40 -2.79 -16.53
CA ARG A 585 -9.52 -3.75 -16.63
C ARG A 585 -9.60 -4.66 -15.41
N VAL A 586 -8.46 -5.18 -14.97
CA VAL A 586 -8.41 -6.05 -13.79
C VAL A 586 -8.71 -5.28 -12.51
N VAL A 587 -8.23 -4.05 -12.37
CA VAL A 587 -8.53 -3.24 -11.18
C VAL A 587 -10.01 -2.89 -11.11
N ASP A 588 -10.64 -2.55 -12.23
CA ASP A 588 -12.09 -2.34 -12.28
C ASP A 588 -12.84 -3.63 -11.93
N TRP A 589 -12.39 -4.79 -12.43
CA TRP A 589 -12.96 -6.08 -12.08
C TRP A 589 -12.83 -6.39 -10.57
N LEU A 590 -11.66 -6.14 -9.99
CA LEU A 590 -11.40 -6.31 -8.56
C LEU A 590 -12.36 -5.45 -7.73
N ILE A 591 -12.59 -4.20 -8.13
CA ILE A 591 -13.52 -3.29 -7.45
C ILE A 591 -14.98 -3.75 -7.62
N ASN A 592 -15.38 -4.12 -8.83
CA ASN A 592 -16.77 -4.41 -9.15
C ASN A 592 -17.25 -5.79 -8.71
N GLU A 593 -16.35 -6.78 -8.70
CA GLU A 593 -16.70 -8.18 -8.45
C GLU A 593 -15.89 -8.81 -7.31
N GLY A 594 -14.61 -8.41 -7.18
CA GLY A 594 -13.69 -8.98 -6.20
C GLY A 594 -13.89 -8.52 -4.76
N LEU A 595 -14.35 -7.28 -4.54
CA LEU A 595 -14.57 -6.73 -3.21
C LEU A 595 -15.80 -7.34 -2.52
N VAL A 596 -15.74 -7.39 -1.18
CA VAL A 596 -16.92 -7.60 -0.32
C VAL A 596 -17.73 -6.32 -0.16
N ALA A 597 -18.92 -6.41 0.44
CA ALA A 597 -19.87 -5.31 0.51
C ALA A 597 -19.31 -4.03 1.16
N ASP A 598 -18.48 -4.18 2.20
CA ASP A 598 -17.87 -3.05 2.93
C ASP A 598 -16.76 -2.35 2.11
N GLY A 599 -16.26 -3.01 1.06
CA GLY A 599 -15.26 -2.45 0.14
C GLY A 599 -13.87 -2.28 0.73
N ASP A 600 -13.56 -2.94 1.84
CA ASP A 600 -12.27 -2.89 2.54
C ASP A 600 -11.50 -4.22 2.52
N SER A 601 -12.07 -5.26 1.92
CA SER A 601 -11.47 -6.60 1.82
C SER A 601 -11.90 -7.30 0.52
N PHE A 602 -11.11 -8.29 0.10
CA PHE A 602 -11.43 -9.09 -1.07
C PHE A 602 -12.09 -10.41 -0.69
N LYS A 603 -13.00 -10.88 -1.54
CA LYS A 603 -13.46 -12.27 -1.53
C LYS A 603 -12.29 -13.19 -1.85
N TYR A 604 -12.30 -14.39 -1.29
CA TYR A 604 -11.30 -15.40 -1.64
C TYR A 604 -11.40 -15.80 -3.12
N MET A 605 -12.64 -15.94 -3.61
CA MET A 605 -12.98 -16.19 -5.01
C MET A 605 -14.30 -15.48 -5.33
N THR A 606 -14.54 -15.12 -6.59
CA THR A 606 -15.79 -14.46 -7.03
C THR A 606 -16.98 -15.42 -7.20
N ALA A 607 -16.88 -16.63 -6.64
CA ALA A 607 -17.98 -17.60 -6.61
C ALA A 607 -19.12 -17.14 -5.70
N ASP A 608 -20.32 -17.66 -5.96
CA ASP A 608 -21.54 -17.26 -5.25
C ASP A 608 -21.48 -17.54 -3.74
N LYS A 609 -20.74 -18.59 -3.34
CA LYS A 609 -20.44 -18.91 -1.93
C LYS A 609 -19.87 -17.71 -1.17
N TYR A 610 -19.11 -16.84 -1.85
CA TYR A 610 -18.44 -15.68 -1.26
C TYR A 610 -19.18 -14.35 -1.53
N LEU A 611 -20.46 -14.36 -1.92
CA LEU A 611 -21.19 -13.09 -2.09
C LEU A 611 -21.40 -12.33 -0.77
N ASN A 612 -21.55 -13.06 0.35
CA ASN A 612 -21.91 -12.50 1.66
C ASN A 612 -20.83 -12.76 2.73
N THR A 613 -19.56 -12.93 2.34
CA THR A 613 -18.43 -13.03 3.28
C THR A 613 -17.92 -11.64 3.67
N ASP A 614 -17.31 -11.54 4.85
CA ASP A 614 -16.57 -10.37 5.33
C ASP A 614 -15.20 -10.19 4.63
N GLY A 615 -14.84 -11.10 3.73
CA GLY A 615 -13.60 -11.10 2.97
C GLY A 615 -12.43 -11.70 3.73
N ASP A 616 -11.25 -11.68 3.11
CA ASP A 616 -10.02 -12.22 3.68
C ASP A 616 -8.93 -11.14 3.76
N PRO A 617 -8.80 -10.44 4.91
CA PRO A 617 -7.78 -9.42 5.10
C PRO A 617 -6.35 -9.92 4.90
N ASP A 618 -6.08 -11.22 5.04
CA ASP A 618 -4.73 -11.79 4.91
C ASP A 618 -4.19 -11.66 3.49
N VAL A 619 -5.07 -11.55 2.49
CA VAL A 619 -4.69 -11.43 1.08
C VAL A 619 -4.74 -10.01 0.54
N ASN A 620 -5.29 -9.05 1.29
CA ASN A 620 -5.41 -7.65 0.87
C ASN A 620 -4.09 -7.06 0.38
N LEU A 621 -3.02 -7.26 1.18
CA LEU A 621 -1.70 -6.70 0.88
C LEU A 621 -1.01 -7.38 -0.32
N LEU A 622 -1.49 -8.55 -0.75
CA LEU A 622 -1.03 -9.22 -1.97
C LEU A 622 -1.63 -8.58 -3.24
N VAL A 623 -2.78 -7.91 -3.12
CA VAL A 623 -3.56 -7.36 -4.24
C VAL A 623 -3.38 -5.86 -4.38
N VAL A 624 -3.25 -5.14 -3.27
CA VAL A 624 -3.37 -3.68 -3.20
C VAL A 624 -2.37 -2.91 -4.06
N HIS A 625 -1.21 -3.49 -4.36
CA HIS A 625 -0.21 -2.89 -5.26
C HIS A 625 -0.77 -2.64 -6.67
N GLY A 626 -1.71 -3.47 -7.14
CA GLY A 626 -2.41 -3.28 -8.41
C GLY A 626 -3.24 -1.99 -8.44
N LEU A 627 -3.98 -1.72 -7.36
CA LEU A 627 -4.76 -0.49 -7.19
C LEU A 627 -3.85 0.75 -7.16
N GLY A 628 -2.74 0.68 -6.42
CA GLY A 628 -1.75 1.76 -6.36
C GLY A 628 -1.13 2.04 -7.72
N TYR A 629 -0.76 1.00 -8.48
CA TYR A 629 -0.17 1.18 -9.80
C TYR A 629 -1.19 1.72 -10.81
N ALA A 630 -2.44 1.23 -10.80
CA ALA A 630 -3.50 1.78 -11.66
C ALA A 630 -3.81 3.26 -11.33
N TYR A 631 -3.79 3.64 -10.05
CA TYR A 631 -3.89 5.04 -9.65
C TYR A 631 -2.78 5.89 -10.28
N ARG A 632 -1.53 5.41 -10.22
CA ARG A 632 -0.40 6.06 -10.91
C ARG A 632 -0.59 6.11 -12.43
N LEU A 633 -0.98 5.02 -13.08
CA LEU A 633 -1.23 4.99 -14.54
C LEU A 633 -2.31 5.98 -14.96
N SER A 634 -3.28 6.28 -14.09
CA SER A 634 -4.30 7.31 -14.34
C SER A 634 -3.78 8.75 -14.21
N GLY A 635 -2.48 8.95 -14.02
CA GLY A 635 -1.89 10.25 -13.73
C GLY A 635 -2.29 10.78 -12.36
N TYR A 636 -2.56 9.88 -11.40
CA TYR A 636 -3.06 10.20 -10.07
C TYR A 636 -4.46 10.87 -10.05
N GLN A 637 -5.26 10.68 -11.10
CA GLN A 637 -6.58 11.32 -11.24
C GLN A 637 -7.75 10.43 -10.82
N ASN A 638 -7.62 9.11 -10.86
CA ASN A 638 -8.72 8.22 -10.49
C ASN A 638 -8.83 8.05 -8.96
N GLU A 639 -9.69 8.87 -8.35
CA GLU A 639 -9.92 8.86 -6.91
C GLU A 639 -10.47 7.53 -6.36
N GLU A 640 -11.17 6.74 -7.16
CA GLU A 640 -11.74 5.45 -6.70
C GLU A 640 -10.63 4.44 -6.42
N TYR A 641 -9.61 4.39 -7.29
CA TYR A 641 -8.46 3.49 -7.13
C TYR A 641 -7.69 3.75 -5.83
N ILE A 642 -7.41 5.02 -5.52
CA ILE A 642 -6.71 5.37 -4.28
C ILE A 642 -7.60 5.20 -3.04
N LYS A 643 -8.88 5.56 -3.09
CA LYS A 643 -9.81 5.39 -1.95
C LYS A 643 -9.99 3.92 -1.59
N VAL A 644 -10.22 3.06 -2.57
CA VAL A 644 -10.30 1.60 -2.36
C VAL A 644 -8.95 1.06 -1.92
N GLY A 645 -7.87 1.44 -2.59
CA GLY A 645 -6.50 1.05 -2.24
C GLY A 645 -6.17 1.32 -0.78
N GLN A 646 -6.47 2.51 -0.28
CA GLN A 646 -6.24 2.89 1.11
C GLN A 646 -7.08 2.08 2.10
N LYS A 647 -8.37 1.85 1.82
CA LYS A 647 -9.23 1.02 2.68
C LYS A 647 -8.69 -0.40 2.80
N VAL A 648 -8.43 -1.04 1.66
CA VAL A 648 -7.90 -2.40 1.57
C VAL A 648 -6.53 -2.50 2.24
N PHE A 649 -5.63 -1.55 1.99
CA PHE A 649 -4.31 -1.48 2.60
C PHE A 649 -4.42 -1.39 4.12
N ASN A 650 -5.20 -0.44 4.64
CA ASN A 650 -5.37 -0.24 6.07
C ASN A 650 -5.97 -1.46 6.77
N ARG A 651 -6.97 -2.10 6.14
CA ARG A 651 -7.57 -3.36 6.64
C ARG A 651 -6.56 -4.50 6.66
N GLY A 652 -5.75 -4.67 5.61
CA GLY A 652 -4.69 -5.69 5.57
C GLY A 652 -3.58 -5.45 6.59
N VAL A 653 -3.16 -4.18 6.77
CA VAL A 653 -2.21 -3.80 7.82
C VAL A 653 -2.79 -4.04 9.21
N LYS A 654 -4.06 -3.76 9.44
CA LYS A 654 -4.66 -3.97 10.76
C LYS A 654 -4.84 -5.45 11.07
N ASP A 655 -5.49 -6.20 10.18
CA ASP A 655 -6.07 -7.51 10.52
C ASP A 655 -5.35 -8.70 9.87
N GLY A 656 -4.50 -8.46 8.85
CA GLY A 656 -3.79 -9.54 8.16
C GLY A 656 -2.87 -10.35 9.08
N PHE A 657 -2.98 -11.67 9.04
CA PHE A 657 -2.17 -12.58 9.83
C PHE A 657 -0.72 -12.65 9.29
N VAL A 658 0.27 -12.54 10.17
CA VAL A 658 1.69 -12.51 9.76
C VAL A 658 2.61 -13.43 10.60
N ALA A 659 2.05 -14.23 11.50
CA ALA A 659 2.88 -15.02 12.44
C ALA A 659 3.55 -16.27 11.83
N LYS A 660 3.15 -16.69 10.62
CA LYS A 660 3.76 -17.80 9.86
C LYS A 660 4.51 -17.26 8.65
N ARG A 661 5.66 -17.88 8.28
CA ARG A 661 6.49 -17.54 7.11
C ARG A 661 5.67 -17.27 5.84
N LYS A 662 4.79 -18.21 5.45
CA LYS A 662 3.86 -18.05 4.31
C LYS A 662 3.08 -16.73 4.37
N HIS A 663 2.43 -16.43 5.50
CA HIS A 663 1.52 -15.28 5.60
C HIS A 663 2.28 -13.97 5.75
N PHE A 664 3.43 -13.99 6.44
CA PHE A 664 4.37 -12.87 6.44
C PHE A 664 4.78 -12.50 5.01
N ASN A 665 5.26 -13.49 4.24
CA ASN A 665 5.68 -13.25 2.86
C ASN A 665 4.51 -12.79 1.98
N GLN A 666 3.34 -13.41 2.11
CA GLN A 666 2.12 -13.02 1.40
C GLN A 666 1.77 -11.54 1.63
N ASN A 667 1.90 -11.06 2.86
CA ASN A 667 1.54 -9.70 3.21
C ASN A 667 2.58 -8.68 2.75
N PHE A 668 3.86 -9.04 2.68
CA PHE A 668 4.93 -8.04 2.48
C PHE A 668 5.64 -8.09 1.13
N ARG A 669 5.44 -9.14 0.34
CA ARG A 669 6.05 -9.31 -0.99
C ARG A 669 5.75 -8.17 -1.96
N ASN A 670 4.50 -7.72 -2.01
CA ASN A 670 4.04 -6.75 -3.01
C ASN A 670 3.61 -5.41 -2.41
N SER A 671 3.28 -5.37 -1.13
CA SER A 671 2.70 -4.18 -0.49
C SER A 671 3.69 -3.06 -0.24
N GLY A 672 5.00 -3.34 -0.19
CA GLY A 672 6.02 -2.29 -0.21
C GLY A 672 5.96 -1.45 -1.50
N HIS A 673 5.66 -2.09 -2.64
CA HIS A 673 5.48 -1.40 -3.91
C HIS A 673 4.25 -0.49 -3.91
N TYR A 674 3.17 -0.88 -3.23
CA TYR A 674 1.98 -0.02 -3.10
C TYR A 674 2.34 1.34 -2.51
N LEU A 675 3.17 1.37 -1.47
CA LEU A 675 3.65 2.62 -0.85
C LEU A 675 4.34 3.52 -1.88
N ALA A 676 5.28 2.96 -2.64
CA ALA A 676 5.97 3.70 -3.70
C ALA A 676 5.02 4.17 -4.81
N TYR A 677 4.02 3.36 -5.18
CA TYR A 677 3.08 3.69 -6.25
C TYR A 677 2.19 4.88 -5.95
N VAL A 678 1.83 5.08 -4.68
CA VAL A 678 0.90 6.14 -4.29
C VAL A 678 1.58 7.37 -3.69
N ALA A 679 2.85 7.28 -3.30
CA ALA A 679 3.59 8.35 -2.61
C ALA A 679 3.45 9.72 -3.30
N ASP A 680 3.84 9.83 -4.56
CA ASP A 680 3.78 11.11 -5.30
C ASP A 680 2.35 11.64 -5.44
N GLY A 681 1.37 10.75 -5.63
CA GLY A 681 -0.04 11.14 -5.76
C GLY A 681 -0.62 11.68 -4.44
N LEU A 682 -0.23 11.09 -3.31
CA LEU A 682 -0.66 11.56 -1.99
C LEU A 682 0.01 12.88 -1.59
N GLU A 683 1.27 13.10 -1.99
CA GLU A 683 1.92 14.40 -1.86
C GLU A 683 1.18 15.47 -2.66
N GLN A 684 0.79 15.18 -3.92
CA GLN A 684 0.00 16.10 -4.74
C GLN A 684 -1.37 16.45 -4.13
N LEU A 685 -2.04 15.47 -3.50
CA LEU A 685 -3.31 15.70 -2.80
C LEU A 685 -3.16 16.61 -1.57
N GLN A 686 -1.99 16.66 -0.94
CA GLN A 686 -1.70 17.55 0.19
C GLN A 686 -1.35 18.97 -0.24
N VAL A 687 -0.88 19.18 -1.47
CA VAL A 687 -0.65 20.52 -2.06
C VAL A 687 -1.97 21.29 -2.35
N LEU A 688 -3.14 20.68 -2.12
CA LEU A 688 -4.46 21.29 -2.32
C LEU A 688 -5.33 21.47 -1.05
N LYS A 689 -4.77 21.43 0.17
CA LYS A 689 -5.47 21.93 1.37
C LYS A 689 -4.89 23.27 1.87
N PRO A 690 -5.64 24.39 1.75
CA PRO A 690 -5.25 25.66 2.35
C PRO A 690 -5.35 25.60 3.90
N LEU A 691 -4.20 25.68 4.57
CA LEU A 691 -3.82 26.48 5.76
C LEU A 691 -4.82 26.96 6.84
N ALA A 692 -6.07 26.48 6.96
CA ALA A 692 -7.04 27.09 7.89
C ALA A 692 -7.78 26.18 8.90
N GLU A 693 -7.50 24.87 8.97
CA GLU A 693 -8.17 24.00 9.96
C GLU A 693 -7.24 22.91 10.52
N GLN A 694 -6.14 23.27 11.20
CA GLN A 694 -5.33 22.30 11.99
C GLN A 694 -4.60 22.92 13.20
N ASP A 695 -5.17 23.94 13.85
CA ASP A 695 -4.55 24.55 15.04
C ASP A 695 -4.82 23.82 16.37
N GLU A 696 -5.42 22.61 16.36
CA GLU A 696 -5.58 21.78 17.58
C GLU A 696 -4.80 20.46 17.59
N GLU A 697 -4.07 20.09 16.52
CA GLU A 697 -3.27 18.84 16.47
C GLU A 697 -1.74 19.06 16.52
N ARG A 698 -1.27 20.31 16.67
CA ARG A 698 0.15 20.69 16.53
C ARG A 698 1.07 20.45 17.73
N THR A 699 0.65 19.69 18.75
CA THR A 699 1.47 19.45 19.95
C THR A 699 2.21 18.11 19.98
N ILE A 700 1.99 17.18 19.03
CA ILE A 700 2.61 15.83 19.05
C ILE A 700 3.68 15.63 17.95
N GLU A 701 3.72 16.45 16.89
CA GLU A 701 4.69 16.28 15.78
C GLU A 701 6.15 16.58 16.16
N ASN A 702 6.40 17.13 17.34
CA ASN A 702 7.74 17.52 17.78
C ASN A 702 8.37 16.55 18.78
N VAL A 703 7.72 15.49 19.24
CA VAL A 703 8.22 14.64 20.34
C VAL A 703 8.47 13.20 19.87
N LEU A 704 9.72 12.75 19.91
CA LEU A 704 10.15 11.38 19.59
C LEU A 704 9.82 10.38 20.70
N PHE A 705 10.01 10.81 21.95
CA PHE A 705 9.78 9.97 23.12
C PHE A 705 9.26 10.83 24.25
N PHE A 706 8.26 10.33 24.96
CA PHE A 706 7.67 10.99 26.11
C PHE A 706 7.35 9.95 27.17
N GLU A 707 7.76 10.21 28.41
CA GLU A 707 7.19 9.58 29.59
C GLU A 707 6.95 10.58 30.70
N GLY A 708 5.69 10.70 31.10
CA GLY A 708 5.25 11.52 32.25
C GLY A 708 4.97 10.71 33.51
N PHE A 709 5.24 9.40 33.51
CA PHE A 709 5.20 8.52 34.70
C PHE A 709 3.88 8.41 35.49
N GLU A 710 2.79 8.99 34.99
CA GLU A 710 1.50 9.05 35.70
C GLU A 710 0.87 7.68 36.01
N TYR A 711 1.15 6.67 35.21
CA TYR A 711 0.51 5.35 35.32
C TYR A 711 1.49 4.18 35.24
N SER A 712 2.73 4.41 34.79
CA SER A 712 3.74 3.37 34.66
C SER A 712 5.15 3.94 34.53
N LEU A 713 6.18 3.11 34.76
CA LEU A 713 7.58 3.41 34.46
C LEU A 713 7.90 3.44 32.95
N GLY A 714 6.93 3.11 32.10
CA GLY A 714 7.13 3.15 30.66
C GLY A 714 8.20 2.18 30.15
N LYS A 715 9.07 2.71 29.29
CA LYS A 715 10.25 2.00 28.79
C LYS A 715 11.44 1.99 29.77
N PHE A 716 11.41 2.76 30.85
CA PHE A 716 12.52 2.78 31.80
C PHE A 716 12.63 1.44 32.52
N LYS A 717 13.86 0.92 32.57
CA LYS A 717 14.24 -0.31 33.26
C LYS A 717 15.46 -0.04 34.13
N GLY A 718 15.51 -0.70 35.27
CA GLY A 718 16.65 -0.65 36.17
C GLY A 718 17.73 -1.59 35.67
N MET A 719 18.97 -1.16 35.72
CA MET A 719 20.14 -2.02 35.55
C MET A 719 20.93 -2.03 36.86
N GLY A 720 21.38 -3.21 37.31
CA GLY A 720 22.04 -3.36 38.62
C GLY A 720 21.07 -3.38 39.80
N ASP A 721 21.45 -2.74 40.90
CA ASP A 721 20.80 -2.88 42.22
C ASP A 721 19.80 -1.76 42.56
N ALA A 722 19.28 -1.06 41.55
CA ALA A 722 18.27 -0.02 41.74
C ALA A 722 16.88 -0.60 42.11
N ALA A 723 16.16 0.05 43.01
CA ALA A 723 14.71 -0.08 43.14
C ALA A 723 14.04 1.06 42.36
N LEU A 724 13.03 0.70 41.57
CA LEU A 724 12.28 1.60 40.70
C LEU A 724 10.80 1.54 41.06
N ASP A 725 10.18 2.68 41.32
CA ASP A 725 8.76 2.80 41.61
C ASP A 725 8.19 4.16 41.17
N LEU A 726 6.87 4.28 41.29
CA LEU A 726 6.15 5.53 41.08
C LEU A 726 5.88 6.15 42.44
N ASP A 727 6.17 7.44 42.58
CA ASP A 727 5.93 8.21 43.79
C ASP A 727 4.84 9.24 43.54
N LYS A 728 3.83 9.26 44.41
CA LYS A 728 2.65 10.13 44.34
C LYS A 728 2.78 11.36 45.24
N ASP A 729 3.72 11.32 46.19
CA ASP A 729 3.86 12.33 47.25
C ASP A 729 4.91 13.37 46.83
N ASP A 730 5.94 12.96 46.08
CA ASP A 730 6.95 13.83 45.48
C ASP A 730 6.82 13.86 43.95
N VAL A 731 6.00 14.79 43.42
CA VAL A 731 5.68 14.91 41.97
C VAL A 731 5.97 16.31 41.46
N TYR A 732 6.43 16.44 40.21
CA TYR A 732 6.62 17.74 39.56
C TYR A 732 5.32 18.24 38.92
N LEU A 733 4.65 17.35 38.18
CA LEU A 733 3.31 17.57 37.64
C LEU A 733 2.26 16.83 38.49
N ASN A 734 1.03 16.66 37.99
CA ASN A 734 -0.04 16.04 38.77
C ASN A 734 -0.12 14.53 38.49
N GLY A 735 0.09 13.71 39.53
CA GLY A 735 -0.23 12.28 39.51
C GLY A 735 0.87 11.45 40.14
N ASN A 736 1.89 11.06 39.38
CA ASN A 736 3.06 10.31 39.87
C ASN A 736 4.37 10.73 39.18
N SER A 737 5.49 10.67 39.90
CA SER A 737 6.84 10.80 39.34
C SER A 737 7.60 9.47 39.35
N PHE A 738 8.67 9.39 38.57
CA PHE A 738 9.56 8.23 38.57
C PHE A 738 10.58 8.33 39.71
N HIS A 739 10.47 7.43 40.69
CA HIS A 739 11.38 7.33 41.83
C HIS A 739 12.42 6.23 41.62
N ILE A 740 13.68 6.59 41.86
CA ILE A 740 14.84 5.72 41.70
C ILE A 740 15.62 5.74 43.02
N LYS A 741 15.70 4.60 43.71
CA LYS A 741 16.39 4.49 45.02
C LYS A 741 17.39 3.34 45.09
N SER A 742 18.48 3.56 45.80
CA SER A 742 19.51 2.56 46.06
C SER A 742 19.01 1.49 47.03
N LYS A 743 19.41 0.22 46.81
CA LYS A 743 19.07 -0.89 47.73
C LYS A 743 20.16 -1.17 48.77
N PHE A 744 21.43 -0.89 48.47
CA PHE A 744 22.59 -1.24 49.31
C PHE A 744 23.76 -0.24 49.11
N GLN A 745 24.72 -0.18 50.05
CA GLN A 745 25.91 0.68 49.92
C GLN A 745 26.82 0.26 48.74
N LYS A 746 27.42 1.24 48.04
CA LYS A 746 28.26 1.07 46.84
C LYS A 746 27.54 0.44 45.64
N SER A 747 26.23 0.64 45.56
CA SER A 747 25.43 0.15 44.43
C SER A 747 25.69 0.96 43.15
N THR A 748 25.49 0.30 42.01
CA THR A 748 25.30 0.99 40.73
C THR A 748 23.81 1.26 40.58
N LEU A 749 23.41 2.49 40.88
CA LEU A 749 22.04 2.97 40.74
C LEU A 749 21.88 3.41 39.29
N SER A 750 21.15 2.63 38.49
CA SER A 750 20.95 3.01 37.09
C SER A 750 19.56 2.66 36.57
N ALA A 751 19.02 3.59 35.78
CA ALA A 751 17.70 3.51 35.18
C ALA A 751 17.74 4.12 33.78
N GLY A 752 17.28 3.39 32.78
CA GLY A 752 17.33 3.86 31.39
C GLY A 752 16.42 3.08 30.47
N PHE A 753 16.43 3.45 29.20
CA PHE A 753 15.66 2.80 28.16
C PHE A 753 16.43 2.74 26.85
N LEU A 754 16.04 1.79 26.00
CA LEU A 754 16.44 1.76 24.60
C LEU A 754 15.32 2.34 23.74
N LEU A 755 15.72 3.06 22.70
CA LEU A 755 14.86 3.74 21.76
C LEU A 755 15.37 3.49 20.34
N GLU A 756 14.52 2.90 19.51
CA GLU A 756 14.82 2.69 18.10
C GLU A 756 14.66 4.02 17.34
N ASN A 757 15.52 4.26 16.34
CA ASN A 757 15.44 5.41 15.42
C ASN A 757 15.58 6.80 16.06
N TRP A 758 16.34 6.95 17.14
CA TRP A 758 16.63 8.27 17.68
C TRP A 758 17.71 8.99 16.87
N ASN A 759 17.29 9.64 15.78
CA ASN A 759 18.13 10.57 15.03
C ASN A 759 18.21 11.92 15.76
N MET A 760 19.37 12.24 16.33
CA MET A 760 19.64 13.50 17.01
C MET A 760 19.59 14.71 16.07
N ASP A 761 19.78 14.56 14.75
CA ASP A 761 19.61 15.70 13.83
C ASP A 761 18.16 16.18 13.79
N ASP A 762 17.22 15.24 13.89
CA ASP A 762 15.79 15.52 13.89
C ASP A 762 15.29 15.80 15.32
N PHE A 763 15.75 15.03 16.30
CA PHE A 763 15.29 15.05 17.69
C PHE A 763 16.47 15.22 18.65
N SER A 764 16.98 16.43 18.70
CA SER A 764 18.19 16.78 19.44
C SER A 764 17.94 17.12 20.91
N ARG A 765 16.71 17.48 21.28
CA ARG A 765 16.42 18.10 22.56
C ARG A 765 15.96 17.06 23.58
N ILE A 766 16.62 17.02 24.73
CA ILE A 766 16.17 16.26 25.90
C ILE A 766 15.62 17.23 26.94
N ASN A 767 14.45 16.90 27.48
CA ASN A 767 13.75 17.64 28.52
C ASN A 767 13.31 16.70 29.61
N PHE A 768 13.43 17.09 30.87
CA PHE A 768 12.78 16.41 31.98
C PHE A 768 12.83 17.29 33.22
N ALA A 769 11.90 17.10 34.14
CA ALA A 769 12.00 17.62 35.49
C ALA A 769 12.69 16.60 36.38
N TYR A 770 13.43 17.08 37.38
CA TYR A 770 14.15 16.23 38.32
C TYR A 770 14.23 16.86 39.71
N LYS A 771 14.25 16.00 40.73
CA LYS A 771 14.55 16.37 42.12
C LYS A 771 15.66 15.45 42.61
N ILE A 772 16.81 16.02 42.95
CA ILE A 772 17.97 15.27 43.42
C ILE A 772 18.37 15.80 44.80
N PRO A 773 18.34 14.97 45.86
CA PRO A 773 18.85 15.33 47.18
C PRO A 773 20.32 15.74 47.17
N SER A 774 20.70 16.52 48.18
CA SER A 774 22.08 16.99 48.34
C SER A 774 23.09 15.87 48.34
N GLU A 775 24.14 16.07 47.53
CA GLU A 775 25.30 15.19 47.38
C GLU A 775 25.06 13.85 46.64
N THR A 776 23.87 13.61 46.07
CA THR A 776 23.59 12.38 45.32
C THR A 776 24.35 12.35 43.97
N PRO A 777 25.16 11.31 43.68
CA PRO A 777 26.05 11.29 42.51
C PRO A 777 25.38 10.76 41.23
N VAL A 778 24.45 11.51 40.64
CA VAL A 778 23.70 11.09 39.42
C VAL A 778 24.40 11.55 38.14
N GLY A 779 24.72 10.60 37.26
CA GLY A 779 25.21 10.83 35.90
C GLY A 779 24.16 10.55 34.82
N MET A 780 24.35 11.16 33.65
CA MET A 780 23.55 10.94 32.45
C MET A 780 24.40 10.37 31.33
N LEU A 781 23.93 9.27 30.75
CA LEU A 781 24.54 8.57 29.63
C LEU A 781 23.56 8.51 28.46
N VAL A 782 24.11 8.58 27.25
CA VAL A 782 23.38 8.19 26.04
C VAL A 782 24.05 6.99 25.41
N ILE A 783 23.23 6.09 24.87
CA ILE A 783 23.67 4.86 24.23
C ILE A 783 23.70 5.16 22.73
N THR A 784 24.83 4.93 22.08
CA THR A 784 24.96 5.20 20.65
C THR A 784 24.32 4.08 19.83
N GLN A 785 24.15 4.28 18.52
CA GLN A 785 23.75 3.19 17.62
C GLN A 785 24.70 1.97 17.59
N PHE A 786 25.89 2.10 18.18
CA PHE A 786 26.90 1.03 18.24
C PHE A 786 26.83 0.23 19.54
N GLY A 787 25.98 0.61 20.50
CA GLY A 787 25.80 -0.09 21.78
C GLY A 787 26.79 0.32 22.87
N ASP A 788 27.71 1.25 22.62
CA ASP A 788 28.53 1.92 23.64
C ASP A 788 27.81 3.15 24.22
N SER A 789 28.34 3.71 25.31
CA SER A 789 27.74 4.86 26.00
C SER A 789 28.67 6.07 26.08
N ILE A 790 28.09 7.26 25.97
CA ILE A 790 28.76 8.55 26.15
C ILE A 790 28.17 9.22 27.40
N CYS A 791 29.04 9.62 28.32
CA CYS A 791 28.65 10.45 29.45
C CYS A 791 28.45 11.89 29.00
N ILE A 792 27.25 12.41 29.20
CA ILE A 792 26.86 13.76 28.76
C ILE A 792 26.78 14.77 29.91
N GLY A 793 26.95 14.33 31.16
CA GLY A 793 26.97 15.18 32.34
C GLY A 793 26.33 14.54 33.57
N GLY A 794 26.04 15.34 34.60
CA GLY A 794 25.51 14.87 35.88
C GLY A 794 25.60 15.91 37.01
N THR A 795 25.42 15.45 38.25
CA THR A 795 25.65 16.26 39.46
C THR A 795 27.14 16.45 39.71
N SER A 796 27.50 17.42 40.55
CA SER A 796 28.90 17.75 40.86
C SER A 796 29.70 16.61 41.50
N ARG A 797 29.00 15.64 42.14
CA ARG A 797 29.60 14.46 42.77
C ARG A 797 29.77 13.27 41.81
N TYR A 798 29.14 13.30 40.64
CA TYR A 798 29.29 12.25 39.65
C TYR A 798 30.58 12.45 38.84
N GLN A 799 31.33 11.37 38.63
CA GLN A 799 32.54 11.36 37.79
C GLN A 799 32.31 10.49 36.57
N CYS A 800 32.25 11.11 35.39
CA CYS A 800 32.19 10.38 34.13
C CYS A 800 33.43 9.47 33.95
N GLY A 801 33.23 8.31 33.33
CA GLY A 801 34.29 7.38 32.96
C GLY A 801 35.07 7.83 31.72
N ARG A 802 35.68 6.86 31.00
CA ARG A 802 36.60 7.12 29.88
C ARG A 802 36.00 7.85 28.67
N THR A 803 34.69 7.76 28.46
CA THR A 803 33.99 8.37 27.30
C THR A 803 33.07 9.49 27.78
N GLN A 804 33.58 10.72 27.78
CA GLN A 804 32.93 11.91 28.35
C GLN A 804 32.85 13.04 27.34
N ALA A 805 31.71 13.72 27.28
CA ALA A 805 31.52 14.93 26.49
C ALA A 805 32.43 16.07 26.97
N LYS A 806 32.95 16.87 26.04
CA LYS A 806 33.76 18.05 26.38
C LYS A 806 32.95 19.15 27.07
N GLU A 807 31.67 19.25 26.72
CA GLU A 807 30.68 20.09 27.40
C GLU A 807 29.72 19.18 28.17
N GLU A 808 29.65 19.38 29.49
CA GLU A 808 28.85 18.57 30.39
C GLU A 808 27.61 19.33 30.86
N PHE A 809 26.46 18.67 30.78
CA PHE A 809 25.23 19.17 31.38
C PHE A 809 25.27 18.96 32.89
N LYS A 810 25.06 20.03 33.66
CA LYS A 810 25.08 19.99 35.12
C LYS A 810 23.66 19.84 35.67
N LEU A 811 23.48 18.90 36.59
CA LEU A 811 22.27 18.75 37.38
C LEU A 811 22.48 19.35 38.77
N ILE A 812 21.45 19.99 39.31
CA ILE A 812 21.45 20.63 40.64
C ILE A 812 20.94 19.63 41.68
N ASP A 813 21.71 19.41 42.74
CA ASP A 813 21.42 18.50 43.83
C ASP A 813 21.12 19.26 45.12
N ASP A 814 20.03 20.03 45.19
CA ASP A 814 19.63 20.80 46.39
C ASP A 814 18.36 20.28 47.07
N GLY A 815 17.84 19.13 46.59
CA GLY A 815 16.60 18.53 47.06
C GLY A 815 15.32 19.26 46.62
N GLN A 816 15.39 20.25 45.73
CA GLN A 816 14.24 20.89 45.09
C GLN A 816 14.03 20.36 43.67
N TRP A 817 12.84 20.60 43.10
CA TRP A 817 12.54 20.30 41.71
C TRP A 817 13.18 21.32 40.77
N HIS A 818 13.82 20.83 39.72
CA HIS A 818 14.44 21.60 38.64
C HIS A 818 14.04 21.05 37.28
N GLU A 819 14.21 21.83 36.22
CA GLU A 819 14.06 21.36 34.84
C GLU A 819 15.42 21.28 34.13
N ALA A 820 15.66 20.15 33.46
CA ALA A 820 16.76 19.98 32.54
C ALA A 820 16.25 20.18 31.10
N ASN A 821 17.02 20.94 30.31
CA ASN A 821 16.68 21.22 28.93
C ASN A 821 17.96 21.42 28.12
N PHE A 822 18.34 20.44 27.30
CA PHE A 822 19.60 20.51 26.56
C PHE A 822 19.57 19.84 25.18
N ASP A 823 20.49 20.27 24.32
CA ASP A 823 20.71 19.67 23.00
C ASP A 823 21.78 18.58 23.10
N VAL A 824 21.36 17.33 22.98
CA VAL A 824 22.21 16.14 23.10
C VAL A 824 23.26 16.07 22.00
N ARG A 825 23.02 16.67 20.81
CA ARG A 825 23.98 16.69 19.71
C ARG A 825 25.26 17.38 20.14
N LEU A 826 25.18 18.46 20.93
CA LEU A 826 26.35 19.23 21.34
C LEU A 826 27.30 18.37 22.17
N ALA A 827 26.77 17.66 23.16
CA ALA A 827 27.56 16.77 24.01
C ALA A 827 28.08 15.57 23.21
N VAL A 828 27.22 14.91 22.44
CA VAL A 828 27.59 13.71 21.68
C VAL A 828 28.61 14.02 20.60
N ARG A 829 28.42 15.09 19.82
CA ARG A 829 29.34 15.49 18.74
C ARG A 829 30.66 16.06 19.24
N SER A 830 30.75 16.45 20.51
CA SER A 830 32.04 16.77 21.12
C SER A 830 32.97 15.55 21.22
N VAL A 831 32.39 14.33 21.24
CA VAL A 831 33.09 13.04 21.30
C VAL A 831 33.07 12.33 19.95
N LEU A 832 31.89 12.25 19.31
CA LEU A 832 31.65 11.61 18.01
C LEU A 832 31.01 12.63 17.05
N PRO A 833 31.80 13.49 16.38
CA PRO A 833 31.32 14.64 15.62
C PRO A 833 30.29 14.33 14.52
N GLN A 834 30.29 13.09 14.04
CA GLN A 834 29.47 12.63 12.92
C GLN A 834 28.33 11.70 13.34
N LEU A 835 28.19 11.41 14.64
CA LEU A 835 27.08 10.58 15.09
C LEU A 835 25.76 11.31 14.87
N LYS A 836 24.81 10.59 14.31
CA LYS A 836 23.44 11.05 14.08
C LYS A 836 22.45 10.31 14.94
N SER A 837 22.63 9.00 15.12
CA SER A 837 21.65 8.21 15.84
C SER A 837 22.16 7.75 17.21
N LEU A 838 21.27 7.86 18.20
CA LEU A 838 21.36 7.24 19.50
C LEU A 838 20.38 6.05 19.54
N THR A 839 20.59 5.14 20.48
CA THR A 839 19.69 4.00 20.74
C THR A 839 19.20 3.95 22.17
N GLY A 840 19.53 4.92 23.02
CA GLY A 840 19.00 4.94 24.38
C GLY A 840 19.54 6.06 25.25
N PHE A 841 18.94 6.18 26.43
CA PHE A 841 19.32 7.12 27.48
C PHE A 841 19.31 6.39 28.82
N GLN A 842 20.24 6.75 29.72
CA GLN A 842 20.39 6.12 31.02
C GLN A 842 20.88 7.10 32.07
N TYR A 843 20.24 7.12 33.23
CA TYR A 843 20.79 7.64 34.48
C TYR A 843 21.68 6.59 35.14
N PHE A 844 22.80 7.00 35.72
CA PHE A 844 23.80 6.07 36.24
C PHE A 844 24.60 6.66 37.40
N THR A 845 24.92 5.86 38.42
CA THR A 845 25.91 6.19 39.47
C THR A 845 27.13 5.29 39.31
N ASN A 846 28.34 5.85 39.41
CA ASN A 846 29.59 5.14 39.09
C ASN A 846 30.06 4.22 40.24
N GLY A 847 29.13 3.39 40.75
CA GLY A 847 29.34 2.51 41.90
C GLY A 847 29.60 3.24 43.23
N ASN A 848 29.26 4.53 43.30
CA ASN A 848 29.52 5.41 44.44
C ASN A 848 28.25 5.84 45.19
N ALA A 849 27.10 5.22 44.92
CA ALA A 849 25.87 5.52 45.64
C ALA A 849 25.84 4.92 47.06
N THR A 850 25.24 5.64 48.00
CA THR A 850 24.96 5.15 49.37
C THR A 850 23.62 4.42 49.44
N GLU A 851 23.30 3.80 50.58
CA GLU A 851 21.99 3.14 50.79
C GLU A 851 20.82 4.12 50.98
N HIS A 852 21.11 5.42 51.12
CA HIS A 852 20.13 6.48 51.27
C HIS A 852 19.98 7.34 50.00
N ASP A 853 20.73 7.03 48.95
CA ASP A 853 20.69 7.80 47.71
C ASP A 853 19.43 7.45 46.92
N GLU A 854 18.66 8.48 46.62
CA GLU A 854 17.44 8.43 45.80
C GLU A 854 17.30 9.70 44.97
N PHE A 855 16.51 9.64 43.90
CA PHE A 855 16.13 10.83 43.13
C PHE A 855 14.84 10.57 42.35
N TRP A 856 14.21 11.67 41.91
CA TRP A 856 12.96 11.65 41.17
C TRP A 856 13.12 12.30 39.80
N ILE A 857 12.43 11.76 38.80
CA ILE A 857 12.35 12.27 37.44
C ILE A 857 10.87 12.37 37.03
N ASP A 858 10.53 13.42 36.29
CA ASP A 858 9.18 13.62 35.78
C ASP A 858 9.23 14.26 34.38
N ASP A 859 8.14 14.15 33.61
CA ASP A 859 7.92 14.80 32.31
C ASP A 859 9.08 14.63 31.29
N PHE A 860 9.63 13.41 31.17
CA PHE A 860 10.78 13.14 30.31
C PHE A 860 10.40 13.17 28.82
N LYS A 861 11.07 14.00 28.01
CA LYS A 861 10.83 14.15 26.57
C LYS A 861 12.13 14.12 25.77
N ILE A 862 12.08 13.50 24.60
CA ILE A 862 13.02 13.71 23.50
C ILE A 862 12.24 14.36 22.37
N ARG A 863 12.67 15.54 21.92
CA ARG A 863 11.94 16.35 20.94
C ARG A 863 12.84 17.02 19.93
N ARG A 864 12.23 17.56 18.88
CA ARG A 864 12.88 18.45 17.91
C ARG A 864 13.34 19.74 18.61
N GLU A 865 14.29 20.43 17.98
CA GLU A 865 14.79 21.73 18.45
C GLU A 865 13.69 22.77 18.64
#